data_AF-A0A2E5ENU5-F1
#
_entry.id   AF-A0A2E5ENU5-F1
#
_cell.length_a   1.000
_cell.length_b   1.000
_cell.length_c   1.000
_cell.angle_alpha   90.00
_cell.angle_beta   90.00
_cell.angle_gamma   90.00
#
_symmetry.space_group_name_H-M   'P 1'
#
loop_
_entity.id
_entity.type
_entity.pdbx_description
1 polymer ?
#
loop_
_entity_poly.entity_id
_entity_poly.type
_entity_poly.pdbx_seq_one_letter_code
_entity_poly.pdbx_strand_id
1 'polypeptide(L)'
;MKKLIIIFVLCLFGLSTTIPVATAADNKRKPRREGKVQQSKKPPPVFTQKGGKSGLRKVKDAKNTNTGKAEPFKDPELEKHAIFEQSAPYPKLTKPVHTRLPLKLKKGNRICLVGNTLFDRDGQFAHFETLLQQAHPGMEIRVRNISWSADEVDLQPRPDNFGSMDQHLTVQKADVIFAAFGYNESFAGPDGIGDFKDRLSKMVTAMKGSAYNGKTGPKIILVSPIANENVPGVKAADLNNANIAAYTKAMAQVARKLKVGFVNVFNATKASMADPHSNITFNGAHMDEEGYRVFGETLFKGAFKKTLPELDERVRQTLIDKNRQWFYRYRPLNTFYYTGGRNKRYGYLDFLPAMRNFDIMVENREQRAWAMARGEAVSEDVDDSNVPPLPPTAQSRGANEWLTPAGERKAFEVDPRLDVTLFASEEEFPEIACPIQIRWDSRGRMWVACSTTYPHVYPGNEPNDKIVILEDTDGDGKADKSSIFADDVHIPLSIELGNGGLYVSEEPHITFLKDTDGDGKADFRRKVYTGFGTEDSHHALHDFVWTPDGDLLFRESIFHNSQVETPYGPIRAKNSAWFRYRPSTHRLVTFGAYPNTNPWGVTYDDWGNHVASHPIFASAFHATNPAYPKQHPRASGIPAYSGTAGHEFVDFPNWPKEMQGGFVKVRYKPNNRVEFHQWVENDDHFAEKYVTDIIFSKNLSFIPVDLRFGPRGAMYVCDWYNPIKGHAQYSLRDERRDRKSGRIWRIFPKGAELQDPPKFHGASTASLVNVFKRPEYRYRYWAKRELRQRAPAEVKKAVDQMVKKLNPNDPRFRHHQIEAIWAYRNVDAVNTKLLLEVLNCDNHLARAAATRQLRYWHSDLKNPVAELKKRANDKDGKVRLEAAIAATYIGTKDALDAVLDVTRHPTDTHLKYAMATSLGAESLARHWRGNDEYLAEHPEIDQFMKAFVKQSKRKAGSTTRNAADAAFDNQKNLKTVTVSCVPERMLFTLKRFEVKAGQAVKLIFENPDVTQHNLVIVEPGSAMQVGMAGNLMAAQKDGVKKHFIPESDKILHHTKLLKQDTSEVLRFKAPSKPGTYPYLCTYPGHWVIMQGVMVVK
;
A
#
# COMPACT_ATOMS: atom_id res chain seq x y z
N MET A 1 15.08 33.86 -38.68
CA MET A 1 16.24 33.53 -39.55
C MET A 1 17.18 32.62 -38.80
N LYS A 2 17.43 31.43 -39.34
CA LYS A 2 18.64 30.67 -39.04
C LYS A 2 19.81 31.47 -39.61
N LYS A 3 20.72 31.94 -38.75
CA LYS A 3 22.19 31.90 -38.88
C LYS A 3 22.89 33.00 -38.07
N LEU A 4 23.91 32.55 -37.33
CA LEU A 4 25.17 33.19 -36.96
C LEU A 4 25.19 34.44 -36.04
N ILE A 5 25.58 34.19 -34.79
CA ILE A 5 26.76 34.72 -34.05
C ILE A 5 27.28 36.12 -34.47
N ILE A 6 27.33 37.06 -33.51
CA ILE A 6 28.52 37.85 -33.07
C ILE A 6 28.11 38.80 -31.91
N ILE A 7 28.70 38.55 -30.73
CA ILE A 7 29.39 39.47 -29.79
C ILE A 7 28.77 40.86 -29.48
N PHE A 8 28.42 41.00 -28.20
CA PHE A 8 28.57 42.16 -27.28
C PHE A 8 28.06 43.57 -27.67
N VAL A 9 27.16 44.06 -26.79
CA VAL A 9 27.21 45.37 -26.08
C VAL A 9 26.24 46.49 -26.49
N LEU A 10 25.61 47.01 -25.42
CA LEU A 10 24.86 48.25 -25.20
C LEU A 10 23.45 48.33 -25.82
N CYS A 11 22.38 48.08 -25.05
CA CYS A 11 21.82 48.96 -24.02
C CYS A 11 21.30 50.26 -24.65
N LEU A 12 20.00 50.54 -24.45
CA LEU A 12 19.42 51.82 -24.03
C LEU A 12 18.07 52.13 -24.69
N PHE A 13 17.05 52.25 -23.84
CA PHE A 13 15.77 52.96 -24.01
C PHE A 13 14.81 52.43 -25.10
N GLY A 14 13.50 52.29 -24.90
CA GLY A 14 12.61 52.86 -23.90
C GLY A 14 11.32 53.28 -24.61
N LEU A 15 10.17 52.89 -24.05
CA LEU A 15 8.83 53.52 -24.20
C LEU A 15 8.17 53.40 -25.59
N SER A 16 7.04 52.68 -25.69
CA SER A 16 5.66 53.13 -25.42
C SER A 16 5.12 54.11 -26.48
N THR A 17 4.13 53.69 -27.27
CA THR A 17 2.73 54.16 -27.16
C THR A 17 1.82 53.50 -28.21
N THR A 18 0.61 53.16 -27.74
CA THR A 18 -0.69 52.92 -28.42
C THR A 18 -1.05 54.04 -29.42
N ILE A 19 -1.95 53.96 -30.43
CA ILE A 19 -3.37 53.54 -30.52
C ILE A 19 -3.78 53.41 -32.06
N PRO A 20 -5.04 53.16 -32.52
CA PRO A 20 -5.37 52.14 -33.54
C PRO A 20 -6.26 52.65 -34.72
N VAL A 21 -6.91 51.70 -35.45
CA VAL A 21 -8.15 51.85 -36.28
C VAL A 21 -7.96 52.48 -37.67
N ALA A 22 -8.57 52.08 -38.79
CA ALA A 22 -9.22 50.86 -39.31
C ALA A 22 -9.53 51.08 -40.83
N THR A 23 -10.23 50.11 -41.43
CA THR A 23 -10.95 50.07 -42.74
C THR A 23 -10.09 49.62 -43.94
N ALA A 24 -10.30 48.43 -44.53
CA ALA A 24 -11.47 47.86 -45.26
C ALA A 24 -11.71 48.62 -46.59
N ALA A 25 -11.88 48.03 -47.77
CA ALA A 25 -12.31 46.70 -48.22
C ALA A 25 -11.85 46.47 -49.68
N ASP A 26 -11.96 45.27 -50.27
CA ASP A 26 -13.12 44.97 -51.13
C ASP A 26 -13.19 43.49 -51.58
N ASN A 27 -14.43 43.11 -51.88
CA ASN A 27 -15.01 41.78 -51.95
C ASN A 27 -15.45 41.46 -53.39
N LYS A 28 -15.40 40.19 -53.80
CA LYS A 28 -16.39 39.54 -54.69
C LYS A 28 -16.51 38.07 -54.24
N ARG A 29 -17.51 37.60 -53.46
CA ARG A 29 -18.99 37.59 -53.60
C ARG A 29 -19.41 36.92 -54.91
N LYS A 30 -20.21 35.84 -54.93
CA LYS A 30 -21.69 35.78 -54.72
C LYS A 30 -22.19 34.43 -55.30
N PRO A 31 -23.51 34.11 -55.42
CA PRO A 31 -24.74 34.54 -54.71
C PRO A 31 -25.68 33.31 -54.43
N ARG A 32 -26.96 33.33 -54.02
CA ARG A 32 -27.95 34.25 -53.45
C ARG A 32 -29.13 33.42 -52.91
N ARG A 33 -29.90 34.07 -52.04
CA ARG A 33 -31.26 33.76 -51.57
C ARG A 33 -32.34 33.94 -52.64
N GLU A 34 -33.47 33.25 -52.45
CA GLU A 34 -34.89 33.71 -52.40
C GLU A 34 -35.79 32.47 -52.62
N GLY A 35 -36.95 32.21 -52.00
CA GLY A 35 -37.78 32.83 -50.96
C GLY A 35 -39.11 32.02 -50.80
N LYS A 36 -39.74 32.11 -49.60
CA LYS A 36 -41.14 31.74 -49.20
C LYS A 36 -41.57 30.26 -49.35
N VAL A 37 -42.22 29.61 -48.37
CA VAL A 37 -43.64 29.75 -47.98
C VAL A 37 -43.94 29.13 -46.58
N GLN A 38 -44.83 29.82 -45.85
CA GLN A 38 -45.74 29.44 -44.73
C GLN A 38 -45.29 28.69 -43.46
N GLN A 39 -45.78 29.28 -42.36
CA GLN A 39 -45.84 28.82 -40.98
C GLN A 39 -46.80 27.62 -40.79
N SER A 40 -46.34 26.59 -40.09
CA SER A 40 -47.18 25.83 -39.16
C SER A 40 -46.42 25.59 -37.86
N LYS A 41 -46.95 26.20 -36.79
CA LYS A 41 -46.44 26.19 -35.41
C LYS A 41 -46.58 24.79 -34.79
N LYS A 42 -45.49 24.27 -34.20
CA LYS A 42 -45.45 23.59 -32.88
C LYS A 42 -44.00 23.19 -32.54
N PRO A 43 -43.29 23.92 -31.67
CA PRO A 43 -42.10 23.42 -31.00
C PRO A 43 -42.50 22.47 -29.84
N PRO A 44 -41.71 21.44 -29.54
CA PRO A 44 -41.93 20.58 -28.38
C PRO A 44 -41.79 21.41 -27.09
N PRO A 45 -42.57 21.11 -26.03
CA PRO A 45 -42.88 22.07 -24.99
C PRO A 45 -41.69 22.39 -24.10
N VAL A 46 -41.41 23.68 -23.98
CA VAL A 46 -40.67 24.29 -22.89
C VAL A 46 -41.47 24.08 -21.60
N PHE A 47 -40.95 23.31 -20.65
CA PHE A 47 -41.39 23.43 -19.26
C PHE A 47 -40.61 24.58 -18.61
N THR A 48 -41.20 25.76 -18.64
CA THR A 48 -40.86 26.84 -17.72
C THR A 48 -41.26 26.41 -16.30
N GLN A 49 -40.29 26.21 -15.39
CA GLN A 49 -40.58 26.32 -13.97
C GLN A 49 -40.34 27.76 -13.51
N LYS A 50 -41.45 28.44 -13.23
CA LYS A 50 -41.49 29.63 -12.37
C LYS A 50 -40.94 29.28 -10.99
N GLY A 51 -40.33 30.26 -10.34
CA GLY A 51 -39.63 30.17 -9.05
C GLY A 51 -40.24 29.18 -8.05
N GLY A 52 -39.42 28.20 -7.68
CA GLY A 52 -39.70 27.23 -6.63
C GLY A 52 -38.41 26.99 -5.85
N LYS A 53 -38.51 27.03 -4.52
CA LYS A 53 -37.45 26.71 -3.56
C LYS A 53 -36.63 25.52 -4.06
N SER A 54 -35.30 25.65 -4.02
CA SER A 54 -34.33 24.61 -4.36
C SER A 54 -34.66 23.30 -3.63
N GLY A 55 -35.41 22.44 -4.31
CA GLY A 55 -35.72 21.09 -3.87
C GLY A 55 -34.52 20.20 -4.14
N LEU A 56 -33.50 20.28 -3.28
CA LEU A 56 -32.65 19.14 -3.01
C LEU A 56 -33.59 17.96 -2.76
N ARG A 57 -33.56 16.98 -3.67
CA ARG A 57 -34.33 15.75 -3.56
C ARG A 57 -34.01 15.21 -2.15
N LYS A 58 -34.98 15.21 -1.23
CA LYS A 58 -34.89 14.45 0.02
C LYS A 58 -34.70 12.99 -0.41
N VAL A 59 -33.45 12.57 -0.55
CA VAL A 59 -33.11 11.15 -0.68
C VAL A 59 -33.69 10.53 0.57
N LYS A 60 -34.66 9.63 0.38
CA LYS A 60 -35.22 8.85 1.47
C LYS A 60 -34.06 8.01 1.99
N ASP A 61 -33.55 8.43 3.15
CA ASP A 61 -32.40 7.88 3.83
C ASP A 61 -32.44 6.34 3.86
N ALA A 62 -31.26 5.71 3.83
CA ALA A 62 -31.08 4.27 3.84
C ALA A 62 -31.57 3.72 5.19
N LYS A 63 -32.90 3.57 5.32
CA LYS A 63 -33.55 3.13 6.54
C LYS A 63 -32.83 1.90 7.08
N ASN A 64 -32.50 1.97 8.36
CA ASN A 64 -31.85 0.95 9.20
C ASN A 64 -32.66 -0.34 9.35
N THR A 65 -33.29 -0.83 8.29
CA THR A 65 -34.16 -1.99 8.25
C THR A 65 -33.53 -3.06 7.38
N ASN A 66 -33.36 -4.25 7.95
CA ASN A 66 -33.08 -5.47 7.19
C ASN A 66 -34.12 -5.58 6.06
N THR A 67 -33.67 -5.70 4.80
CA THR A 67 -34.59 -5.79 3.66
C THR A 67 -35.30 -7.14 3.56
N GLY A 68 -34.94 -8.12 4.41
CA GLY A 68 -35.50 -9.47 4.38
C GLY A 68 -35.18 -10.24 3.10
N LYS A 69 -34.27 -9.73 2.25
CA LYS A 69 -33.86 -10.39 1.01
C LYS A 69 -33.06 -11.64 1.38
N ALA A 70 -33.46 -12.80 0.84
CA ALA A 70 -32.71 -14.03 0.99
C ALA A 70 -31.26 -13.85 0.49
N GLU A 71 -30.31 -14.53 1.13
CA GLU A 71 -28.94 -14.60 0.60
C GLU A 71 -29.01 -15.16 -0.84
N PRO A 72 -28.38 -14.52 -1.84
CA PRO A 72 -28.50 -14.95 -3.23
C PRO A 72 -28.04 -16.40 -3.40
N PHE A 73 -28.74 -17.13 -4.27
CA PHE A 73 -28.47 -18.53 -4.57
C PHE A 73 -27.03 -18.72 -5.07
N LYS A 74 -26.33 -19.72 -4.53
CA LYS A 74 -25.02 -20.14 -5.05
C LYS A 74 -25.24 -20.91 -6.33
N ASP A 75 -24.91 -20.31 -7.45
CA ASP A 75 -24.97 -20.95 -8.77
C ASP A 75 -23.75 -21.87 -8.95
N PRO A 76 -23.93 -23.21 -9.03
CA PRO A 76 -22.82 -24.14 -9.25
C PRO A 76 -22.02 -23.82 -10.52
N GLU A 77 -22.63 -23.20 -11.53
CA GLU A 77 -21.94 -22.80 -12.75
C GLU A 77 -20.87 -21.72 -12.52
N LEU A 78 -20.95 -20.96 -11.44
CA LEU A 78 -19.92 -19.97 -11.09
C LEU A 78 -18.64 -20.63 -10.54
N GLU A 79 -18.75 -21.83 -9.97
CA GLU A 79 -17.60 -22.53 -9.36
C GLU A 79 -16.54 -22.90 -10.40
N LYS A 80 -16.91 -23.05 -11.68
CA LYS A 80 -15.95 -23.31 -12.78
C LYS A 80 -14.98 -22.15 -13.04
N HIS A 81 -15.30 -20.95 -12.56
CA HIS A 81 -14.43 -19.77 -12.67
C HIS A 81 -13.48 -19.62 -11.47
N ALA A 82 -13.69 -20.40 -10.41
CA ALA A 82 -12.78 -20.44 -9.28
C ALA A 82 -11.51 -21.23 -9.62
N ILE A 83 -10.34 -20.65 -9.31
CA ILE A 83 -9.04 -21.33 -9.42
C ILE A 83 -8.41 -21.33 -8.03
N PHE A 84 -8.97 -22.17 -7.16
CA PHE A 84 -8.50 -22.33 -5.79
C PHE A 84 -7.50 -23.47 -5.68
N GLU A 85 -6.43 -23.30 -4.92
CA GLU A 85 -5.40 -24.32 -4.71
C GLU A 85 -6.00 -25.67 -4.27
N GLN A 86 -7.01 -25.62 -3.40
CA GLN A 86 -7.63 -26.81 -2.82
C GLN A 86 -8.55 -27.58 -3.79
N SER A 87 -9.05 -26.96 -4.87
CA SER A 87 -10.07 -27.57 -5.72
C SER A 87 -9.79 -27.51 -7.22
N ALA A 88 -8.88 -26.64 -7.67
CA ALA A 88 -8.54 -26.52 -9.08
C ALA A 88 -7.81 -27.78 -9.57
N PRO A 89 -8.07 -28.23 -10.81
CA PRO A 89 -7.50 -29.46 -11.33
C PRO A 89 -6.00 -29.33 -11.55
N TYR A 90 -5.26 -30.35 -11.14
CA TYR A 90 -3.88 -30.56 -11.56
C TYR A 90 -3.82 -31.26 -12.93
N PRO A 91 -2.75 -31.07 -13.71
CA PRO A 91 -2.60 -31.76 -14.98
C PRO A 91 -2.42 -33.25 -14.75
N LYS A 92 -2.90 -34.07 -15.68
CA LYS A 92 -2.55 -35.50 -15.71
C LYS A 92 -1.13 -35.67 -16.26
N LEU A 93 -0.43 -36.72 -15.81
CA LEU A 93 0.86 -37.07 -16.39
C LEU A 93 0.72 -37.54 -17.85
N THR A 94 1.71 -37.24 -18.67
CA THR A 94 1.76 -37.59 -20.09
C THR A 94 3.19 -37.75 -20.58
N LYS A 95 3.33 -38.27 -21.81
CA LYS A 95 4.64 -38.39 -22.45
C LYS A 95 5.17 -37.00 -22.81
N PRO A 96 6.43 -36.68 -22.47
CA PRO A 96 6.98 -35.37 -22.76
C PRO A 96 7.14 -35.08 -24.25
N VAL A 97 6.87 -33.83 -24.66
CA VAL A 97 6.96 -33.38 -26.07
C VAL A 97 8.27 -32.61 -26.31
N HIS A 98 8.98 -32.94 -27.38
CA HIS A 98 10.15 -32.15 -27.80
C HIS A 98 9.73 -30.84 -28.47
N THR A 99 10.41 -29.74 -28.14
CA THR A 99 10.18 -28.45 -28.79
C THR A 99 11.37 -28.13 -29.70
N ARG A 100 11.09 -27.87 -30.98
CA ARG A 100 12.07 -27.42 -31.96
C ARG A 100 11.64 -26.04 -32.48
N LEU A 101 12.61 -25.14 -32.65
CA LEU A 101 12.42 -23.84 -33.30
C LEU A 101 12.84 -23.97 -34.79
N PRO A 102 12.15 -23.34 -35.75
CA PRO A 102 11.00 -22.44 -35.55
C PRO A 102 9.75 -23.14 -35.03
N LEU A 103 9.06 -22.47 -34.11
CA LEU A 103 7.87 -22.97 -33.45
C LEU A 103 6.72 -23.06 -34.44
N LYS A 104 6.14 -24.25 -34.59
CA LYS A 104 4.94 -24.48 -35.40
C LYS A 104 3.69 -24.44 -34.51
N LEU A 105 2.76 -23.55 -34.82
CA LEU A 105 1.46 -23.44 -34.16
C LEU A 105 0.36 -24.12 -34.97
N LYS A 106 -0.73 -24.47 -34.30
CA LYS A 106 -1.98 -24.94 -34.88
C LYS A 106 -3.09 -23.97 -34.54
N LYS A 107 -4.15 -23.96 -35.35
CA LYS A 107 -5.36 -23.19 -35.06
C LYS A 107 -5.88 -23.52 -33.67
N GLY A 108 -6.22 -22.49 -32.89
CA GLY A 108 -6.74 -22.59 -31.53
C GLY A 108 -5.70 -22.88 -30.44
N ASN A 109 -4.39 -22.87 -30.77
CA ASN A 109 -3.36 -23.09 -29.76
C ASN A 109 -3.42 -22.05 -28.63
N ARG A 110 -3.19 -22.53 -27.41
CA ARG A 110 -3.16 -21.70 -26.20
C ARG A 110 -1.74 -21.57 -25.67
N ILE A 111 -1.27 -20.33 -25.62
CA ILE A 111 0.07 -19.97 -25.16
C ILE A 111 -0.04 -19.38 -23.75
N CYS A 112 0.77 -19.88 -22.83
CA CYS A 112 0.91 -19.29 -21.49
C CYS A 112 2.30 -18.69 -21.32
N LEU A 113 2.37 -17.47 -20.79
CA LEU A 113 3.60 -16.83 -20.36
C LEU A 113 3.75 -17.05 -18.85
N VAL A 114 4.87 -17.61 -18.42
CA VAL A 114 5.18 -17.88 -17.00
C VAL A 114 6.56 -17.29 -16.66
N GLY A 115 6.75 -16.91 -15.40
CA GLY A 115 8.04 -16.38 -14.96
C GLY A 115 7.93 -15.09 -14.18
N ASN A 116 9.00 -14.31 -14.25
CA ASN A 116 9.21 -13.12 -13.42
C ASN A 116 8.70 -11.81 -14.05
N THR A 117 9.21 -10.68 -13.55
CA THR A 117 8.78 -9.32 -13.91
C THR A 117 8.94 -9.00 -15.39
N LEU A 118 9.82 -9.69 -16.13
CA LEU A 118 9.96 -9.54 -17.57
C LEU A 118 8.62 -9.76 -18.29
N PHE A 119 7.95 -10.88 -18.01
CA PHE A 119 6.63 -11.15 -18.58
C PHE A 119 5.51 -10.45 -17.83
N ASP A 120 5.60 -10.23 -16.51
CA ASP A 120 4.53 -9.56 -15.74
C ASP A 120 4.22 -8.17 -16.32
N ARG A 121 5.27 -7.48 -16.76
CA ARG A 121 5.17 -6.16 -17.40
C ARG A 121 4.87 -6.21 -18.90
N ASP A 122 5.20 -7.29 -19.61
CA ASP A 122 5.00 -7.41 -21.08
C ASP A 122 3.54 -7.16 -21.50
N GLY A 123 2.58 -7.59 -20.68
CA GLY A 123 1.15 -7.37 -20.96
C GLY A 123 0.73 -5.89 -21.05
N GLN A 124 1.54 -4.97 -20.53
CA GLN A 124 1.28 -3.53 -20.58
C GLN A 124 1.72 -2.89 -21.92
N PHE A 125 2.54 -3.61 -22.69
CA PHE A 125 3.12 -3.14 -23.96
C PHE A 125 2.64 -3.99 -25.15
N ALA A 126 2.44 -5.29 -24.93
CA ALA A 126 1.87 -6.27 -25.86
C ALA A 126 2.57 -6.38 -27.23
N HIS A 127 3.85 -5.97 -27.35
CA HIS A 127 4.60 -6.06 -28.62
C HIS A 127 4.71 -7.49 -29.14
N PHE A 128 5.11 -8.44 -28.27
CA PHE A 128 5.24 -9.84 -28.66
C PHE A 128 3.91 -10.45 -29.11
N GLU A 129 2.84 -10.23 -28.34
CA GLU A 129 1.51 -10.77 -28.65
C GLU A 129 0.97 -10.18 -29.96
N THR A 130 1.19 -8.89 -30.21
CA THR A 130 0.76 -8.23 -31.45
C THR A 130 1.43 -8.85 -32.68
N LEU A 131 2.76 -8.99 -32.65
CA LEU A 131 3.53 -9.62 -33.72
C LEU A 131 3.08 -11.09 -33.94
N LEU A 132 2.80 -11.80 -32.85
CA LEU A 132 2.30 -13.18 -32.90
C LEU A 132 0.96 -13.28 -33.65
N GLN A 133 -0.01 -12.42 -33.31
CA GLN A 133 -1.34 -12.42 -33.94
C GLN A 133 -1.27 -12.02 -35.42
N GLN A 134 -0.54 -10.93 -35.74
CA GLN A 134 -0.43 -10.42 -37.11
C GLN A 134 0.33 -11.35 -38.06
N ALA A 135 1.30 -12.13 -37.56
CA ALA A 135 2.03 -13.09 -38.37
C ALA A 135 1.30 -14.44 -38.56
N HIS A 136 0.17 -14.63 -37.89
CA HIS A 136 -0.64 -15.85 -37.90
C HIS A 136 -2.14 -15.54 -38.00
N PRO A 137 -2.58 -14.72 -38.97
CA PRO A 137 -3.99 -14.35 -39.09
C PRO A 137 -4.84 -15.61 -39.30
N GLY A 138 -5.98 -15.68 -38.60
CA GLY A 138 -6.91 -16.83 -38.68
C GLY A 138 -6.52 -18.08 -37.88
N MET A 139 -5.38 -18.06 -37.17
CA MET A 139 -5.01 -19.17 -36.27
C MET A 139 -5.71 -19.12 -34.92
N GLU A 140 -6.43 -18.04 -34.58
CA GLU A 140 -7.20 -17.92 -33.32
C GLU A 140 -6.36 -18.31 -32.08
N ILE A 141 -5.13 -17.79 -32.03
CA ILE A 141 -4.17 -18.08 -30.97
C ILE A 141 -4.58 -17.30 -29.72
N ARG A 142 -4.66 -17.98 -28.58
CA ARG A 142 -4.96 -17.36 -27.29
C ARG A 142 -3.70 -17.24 -26.46
N VAL A 143 -3.47 -16.07 -25.85
CA VAL A 143 -2.33 -15.84 -24.96
C VAL A 143 -2.82 -15.49 -23.56
N ARG A 144 -2.27 -16.16 -22.54
CA ARG A 144 -2.55 -15.89 -21.13
C ARG A 144 -1.26 -15.65 -20.38
N ASN A 145 -1.16 -14.49 -19.75
CA ASN A 145 -0.01 -14.13 -18.95
C ASN A 145 -0.27 -14.52 -17.49
N ILE A 146 0.44 -15.52 -16.99
CA ILE A 146 0.34 -16.01 -15.61
C ILE A 146 1.69 -15.87 -14.88
N SER A 147 2.50 -14.91 -15.33
CA SER A 147 3.72 -14.52 -14.65
C SER A 147 3.40 -13.66 -13.42
N TRP A 148 4.36 -13.61 -12.50
CA TRP A 148 4.28 -12.81 -11.28
C TRP A 148 5.64 -12.18 -11.01
N SER A 149 5.65 -10.91 -10.60
CA SER A 149 6.90 -10.21 -10.33
C SER A 149 7.82 -10.94 -9.36
N ALA A 150 9.12 -10.91 -9.67
CA ALA A 150 10.19 -11.55 -8.91
C ALA A 150 10.02 -13.08 -8.64
N ASP A 151 9.21 -13.80 -9.43
CA ASP A 151 9.17 -15.25 -9.35
C ASP A 151 10.55 -15.87 -9.64
N GLU A 152 10.86 -16.94 -8.91
CA GLU A 152 11.94 -17.87 -9.22
C GLU A 152 11.34 -19.24 -9.60
N VAL A 153 12.20 -20.13 -10.09
CA VAL A 153 11.80 -21.49 -10.51
C VAL A 153 10.97 -22.23 -9.47
N ASP A 154 11.28 -22.10 -8.17
CA ASP A 154 10.62 -22.81 -7.07
C ASP A 154 10.26 -21.94 -5.86
N LEU A 155 10.51 -20.64 -5.92
CA LEU A 155 10.06 -19.67 -4.92
C LEU A 155 8.99 -18.77 -5.53
N GLN A 156 7.73 -19.14 -5.30
CA GLN A 156 6.54 -18.46 -5.84
C GLN A 156 5.51 -18.18 -4.73
N PRO A 157 5.80 -17.25 -3.79
CA PRO A 157 4.83 -16.73 -2.84
C PRO A 157 3.52 -16.32 -3.51
N ARG A 158 2.39 -16.75 -2.94
CA ARG A 158 1.04 -16.47 -3.45
C ARG A 158 0.07 -16.15 -2.31
N PRO A 159 -1.05 -15.47 -2.60
CA PRO A 159 -2.15 -15.34 -1.67
C PRO A 159 -2.66 -16.70 -1.17
N ASP A 160 -3.26 -16.72 0.02
CA ASP A 160 -3.86 -17.93 0.60
C ASP A 160 -4.82 -18.62 -0.40
N ASN A 161 -4.65 -19.94 -0.58
CA ASN A 161 -5.50 -20.79 -1.43
C ASN A 161 -5.59 -20.32 -2.89
N PHE A 162 -4.62 -19.53 -3.36
CA PHE A 162 -4.47 -19.18 -4.77
C PHE A 162 -3.90 -20.37 -5.55
N GLY A 163 -4.48 -20.70 -6.71
CA GLY A 163 -4.04 -21.83 -7.52
C GLY A 163 -2.53 -21.80 -7.83
N SER A 164 -1.90 -22.96 -7.83
CA SER A 164 -0.51 -23.09 -8.27
C SER A 164 -0.36 -22.78 -9.76
N MET A 165 0.86 -22.46 -10.21
CA MET A 165 1.16 -22.28 -11.63
C MET A 165 0.64 -23.45 -12.49
N ASP A 166 0.80 -24.69 -12.03
CA ASP A 166 0.34 -25.88 -12.75
C ASP A 166 -1.19 -25.96 -12.86
N GLN A 167 -1.92 -25.56 -11.82
CA GLN A 167 -3.37 -25.49 -11.84
C GLN A 167 -3.86 -24.41 -12.81
N HIS A 168 -3.24 -23.22 -12.79
CA HIS A 168 -3.56 -22.17 -13.76
C HIS A 168 -3.26 -22.61 -15.19
N LEU A 169 -2.11 -23.22 -15.47
CA LEU A 169 -1.78 -23.78 -16.79
C LEU A 169 -2.82 -24.82 -17.25
N THR A 170 -3.30 -25.66 -16.33
CA THR A 170 -4.33 -26.67 -16.60
C THR A 170 -5.68 -26.03 -16.94
N VAL A 171 -6.13 -25.06 -16.15
CA VAL A 171 -7.37 -24.32 -16.41
C VAL A 171 -7.29 -23.57 -17.74
N GLN A 172 -6.14 -22.98 -18.05
CA GLN A 172 -5.90 -22.30 -19.32
C GLN A 172 -5.65 -23.26 -20.49
N LYS A 173 -5.56 -24.56 -20.25
CA LYS A 173 -5.34 -25.62 -21.26
C LYS A 173 -4.10 -25.35 -22.12
N ALA A 174 -2.97 -25.06 -21.48
CA ALA A 174 -1.74 -24.66 -22.16
C ALA A 174 -1.25 -25.71 -23.18
N ASP A 175 -1.04 -25.29 -24.43
CA ASP A 175 -0.37 -26.08 -25.47
C ASP A 175 1.11 -25.67 -25.64
N VAL A 176 1.40 -24.40 -25.37
CA VAL A 176 2.73 -23.80 -25.47
C VAL A 176 3.00 -22.97 -24.22
N ILE A 177 4.20 -23.09 -23.68
CA ILE A 177 4.64 -22.32 -22.51
C ILE A 177 5.93 -21.57 -22.86
N PHE A 178 5.91 -20.25 -22.69
CA PHE A 178 7.12 -19.42 -22.65
C PHE A 178 7.47 -19.15 -21.19
N ALA A 179 8.69 -19.48 -20.79
CA ALA A 179 9.13 -19.41 -19.40
C ALA A 179 10.36 -18.49 -19.24
N ALA A 180 10.20 -17.38 -18.51
CA ALA A 180 11.26 -16.41 -18.22
C ALA A 180 11.70 -16.50 -16.75
N PHE A 181 12.89 -17.07 -16.53
CA PHE A 181 13.52 -17.24 -15.22
C PHE A 181 15.01 -16.90 -15.33
N GLY A 182 15.75 -16.93 -14.22
CA GLY A 182 17.21 -16.80 -14.20
C GLY A 182 17.70 -15.39 -13.86
N TYR A 183 16.85 -14.35 -13.86
CA TYR A 183 17.25 -13.02 -13.40
C TYR A 183 17.39 -13.00 -11.89
N ASN A 184 16.31 -13.35 -11.16
CA ASN A 184 16.29 -13.34 -9.70
C ASN A 184 17.30 -14.32 -9.11
N GLU A 185 17.45 -15.49 -9.74
CA GLU A 185 18.41 -16.50 -9.33
C GLU A 185 19.86 -16.08 -9.56
N SER A 186 20.12 -15.14 -10.49
CA SER A 186 21.49 -14.68 -10.81
C SER A 186 22.16 -13.92 -9.67
N PHE A 187 21.39 -13.41 -8.70
CA PHE A 187 21.91 -12.72 -7.52
C PHE A 187 22.57 -13.67 -6.51
N ALA A 188 22.40 -14.99 -6.66
CA ALA A 188 23.19 -15.98 -5.92
C ALA A 188 24.64 -16.10 -6.42
N GLY A 189 24.99 -15.42 -7.52
CA GLY A 189 26.35 -15.41 -8.07
C GLY A 189 26.76 -16.74 -8.70
N PRO A 190 28.06 -16.91 -9.04
CA PRO A 190 28.56 -18.10 -9.72
C PRO A 190 28.29 -19.42 -8.98
N ASP A 191 28.32 -19.40 -7.65
CA ASP A 191 28.14 -20.60 -6.82
C ASP A 191 26.71 -21.15 -6.90
N GLY A 192 25.72 -20.29 -7.18
CA GLY A 192 24.31 -20.68 -7.32
C GLY A 192 23.95 -21.34 -8.66
N ILE A 193 24.87 -21.39 -9.63
CA ILE A 193 24.58 -21.89 -10.99
C ILE A 193 24.23 -23.39 -11.00
N GLY A 194 24.91 -24.19 -10.15
CA GLY A 194 24.64 -25.63 -10.03
C GLY A 194 23.21 -25.89 -9.60
N ASP A 195 22.84 -25.36 -8.44
CA ASP A 195 21.50 -25.47 -7.86
C ASP A 195 20.42 -24.92 -8.80
N PHE A 196 20.68 -23.79 -9.46
CA PHE A 196 19.75 -23.25 -10.45
C PHE A 196 19.48 -24.21 -11.60
N LYS A 197 20.52 -24.84 -12.17
CA LYS A 197 20.35 -25.81 -13.26
C LYS A 197 19.50 -27.00 -12.83
N ASP A 198 19.69 -27.48 -11.62
CA ASP A 198 18.95 -28.64 -11.10
C ASP A 198 17.49 -28.29 -10.84
N ARG A 199 17.22 -27.16 -10.16
CA ARG A 199 15.86 -26.64 -9.97
C ARG A 199 15.15 -26.41 -11.30
N LEU A 200 15.79 -25.70 -12.24
CA LEU A 200 15.22 -25.43 -13.57
C LEU A 200 14.96 -26.72 -14.34
N SER A 201 15.89 -27.68 -14.28
CA SER A 201 15.72 -28.97 -14.94
C SER A 201 14.54 -29.74 -14.37
N LYS A 202 14.35 -29.72 -13.04
CA LYS A 202 13.23 -30.36 -12.35
C LYS A 202 11.91 -29.74 -12.77
N MET A 203 11.79 -28.42 -12.74
CA MET A 203 10.57 -27.70 -13.15
C MET A 203 10.22 -27.99 -14.62
N VAL A 204 11.19 -27.85 -15.54
CA VAL A 204 10.94 -28.08 -16.98
C VAL A 204 10.59 -29.54 -17.26
N THR A 205 11.20 -30.49 -16.55
CA THR A 205 10.86 -31.91 -16.66
C THR A 205 9.44 -32.19 -16.23
N ALA A 206 9.02 -31.63 -15.08
CA ALA A 206 7.65 -31.73 -14.59
C ALA A 206 6.66 -31.12 -15.58
N MET A 207 6.88 -29.87 -16.02
CA MET A 207 6.01 -29.19 -16.98
C MET A 207 5.83 -29.98 -18.28
N LYS A 208 6.93 -30.51 -18.84
CA LYS A 208 6.88 -31.25 -20.11
C LYS A 208 6.14 -32.58 -19.98
N GLY A 209 6.18 -33.19 -18.79
CA GLY A 209 5.46 -34.42 -18.44
C GLY A 209 4.00 -34.21 -18.04
N SER A 210 3.47 -32.98 -18.10
CA SER A 210 2.12 -32.63 -17.67
C SER A 210 1.20 -32.29 -18.85
N ALA A 211 0.04 -32.93 -18.93
CA ALA A 211 -0.99 -32.67 -19.93
C ALA A 211 -1.91 -31.52 -19.50
N TYR A 212 -1.42 -30.29 -19.51
CA TYR A 212 -2.21 -29.11 -19.15
C TYR A 212 -3.44 -28.92 -20.04
N ASN A 213 -3.35 -29.23 -21.33
CA ASN A 213 -4.48 -29.24 -22.26
C ASN A 213 -5.38 -30.49 -22.15
N GLY A 214 -5.09 -31.38 -21.19
CA GLY A 214 -5.79 -32.65 -20.96
C GLY A 214 -5.39 -33.80 -21.89
N LYS A 215 -4.48 -33.59 -22.85
CA LYS A 215 -4.13 -34.59 -23.88
C LYS A 215 -2.63 -34.83 -24.01
N THR A 216 -1.83 -33.78 -24.16
CA THR A 216 -0.40 -33.86 -24.51
C THR A 216 0.45 -32.91 -23.67
N GLY A 217 1.74 -33.23 -23.52
CA GLY A 217 2.68 -32.28 -22.92
C GLY A 217 2.80 -30.99 -23.74
N PRO A 218 3.06 -29.83 -23.10
CA PRO A 218 3.19 -28.57 -23.82
C PRO A 218 4.52 -28.51 -24.59
N LYS A 219 4.55 -27.66 -25.62
CA LYS A 219 5.82 -27.17 -26.17
C LYS A 219 6.37 -26.10 -25.23
N ILE A 220 7.63 -26.21 -24.82
CA ILE A 220 8.24 -25.29 -23.85
C ILE A 220 9.35 -24.50 -24.54
N ILE A 221 9.38 -23.20 -24.30
CA ILE A 221 10.42 -22.27 -24.72
C ILE A 221 10.94 -21.56 -23.48
N LEU A 222 12.22 -21.78 -23.15
CA LEU A 222 12.91 -20.97 -22.15
C LEU A 222 13.35 -19.65 -22.78
N VAL A 223 13.07 -18.54 -22.10
CA VAL A 223 13.47 -17.19 -22.52
C VAL A 223 14.50 -16.70 -21.51
N SER A 224 15.69 -16.30 -21.99
CA SER A 224 16.72 -15.76 -21.10
C SER A 224 16.24 -14.47 -20.42
N PRO A 225 16.89 -14.04 -19.32
CA PRO A 225 16.79 -12.66 -18.88
C PRO A 225 17.24 -11.68 -19.99
N ILE A 226 16.89 -10.40 -19.84
CA ILE A 226 17.49 -9.31 -20.60
C ILE A 226 18.86 -8.95 -20.01
N ALA A 227 19.67 -8.19 -20.74
CA ALA A 227 20.80 -7.52 -20.13
C ALA A 227 20.34 -6.33 -19.28
N ASN A 228 21.13 -5.97 -18.27
CA ASN A 228 20.97 -4.76 -17.51
C ASN A 228 21.79 -3.61 -18.14
N GLU A 229 21.34 -2.39 -17.90
CA GLU A 229 21.88 -1.14 -18.44
C GLU A 229 22.39 -0.24 -17.31
N ASN A 230 23.49 0.48 -17.55
CA ASN A 230 23.94 1.50 -16.60
C ASN A 230 23.16 2.79 -16.87
N VAL A 231 22.36 3.22 -15.89
CA VAL A 231 21.58 4.46 -15.96
C VAL A 231 22.08 5.44 -14.88
N PRO A 232 21.74 6.74 -14.95
CA PRO A 232 22.14 7.69 -13.91
C PRO A 232 21.81 7.19 -12.49
N GLY A 233 22.82 7.13 -11.62
CA GLY A 233 22.69 6.66 -10.24
C GLY A 233 22.67 5.13 -10.04
N VAL A 234 22.60 4.33 -11.10
CA VAL A 234 22.53 2.86 -11.01
C VAL A 234 23.47 2.20 -12.02
N LYS A 235 24.53 1.56 -11.51
CA LYS A 235 25.47 0.77 -12.32
C LYS A 235 25.02 -0.67 -12.52
N ALA A 236 23.77 -0.89 -12.97
CA ALA A 236 23.16 -2.23 -12.99
C ALA A 236 23.88 -3.21 -13.93
N ALA A 237 24.41 -2.72 -15.06
CA ALA A 237 25.16 -3.54 -16.00
C ALA A 237 26.45 -4.07 -15.36
N ASP A 238 27.21 -3.19 -14.71
CA ASP A 238 28.48 -3.51 -14.06
C ASP A 238 28.27 -4.51 -12.91
N LEU A 239 27.17 -4.36 -12.18
CA LEU A 239 26.82 -5.22 -11.05
C LEU A 239 26.38 -6.62 -11.50
N ASN A 240 25.57 -6.72 -12.56
CA ASN A 240 24.76 -7.92 -12.77
C ASN A 240 25.06 -8.69 -14.07
N ASN A 241 25.54 -8.05 -15.14
CA ASN A 241 25.56 -8.68 -16.47
C ASN A 241 26.47 -9.90 -16.58
N ALA A 242 27.54 -9.97 -15.77
CA ALA A 242 28.39 -11.15 -15.71
C ALA A 242 27.61 -12.38 -15.20
N ASN A 243 26.86 -12.22 -14.11
CA ASN A 243 26.03 -13.27 -13.54
C ASN A 243 24.88 -13.62 -14.48
N ILE A 244 24.16 -12.62 -15.02
CA ILE A 244 23.05 -12.85 -15.93
C ILE A 244 23.50 -13.63 -17.19
N ALA A 245 24.67 -13.31 -17.75
CA ALA A 245 25.23 -14.05 -18.88
C ALA A 245 25.53 -15.53 -18.52
N ALA A 246 26.06 -15.79 -17.33
CA ALA A 246 26.35 -17.14 -16.86
C ALA A 246 25.06 -17.96 -16.65
N TYR A 247 24.02 -17.36 -16.07
CA TYR A 247 22.71 -17.98 -15.89
C TYR A 247 21.99 -18.19 -17.23
N THR A 248 22.11 -17.25 -18.16
CA THR A 248 21.63 -17.40 -19.55
C THR A 248 22.27 -18.62 -20.23
N LYS A 249 23.59 -18.82 -20.06
CA LYS A 249 24.29 -20.00 -20.57
C LYS A 249 23.80 -21.29 -19.90
N ALA A 250 23.56 -21.27 -18.59
CA ALA A 250 23.00 -22.39 -17.84
C ALA A 250 21.61 -22.79 -18.35
N MET A 251 20.72 -21.81 -18.59
CA MET A 251 19.39 -22.05 -19.18
C MET A 251 19.49 -22.69 -20.56
N ALA A 252 20.40 -22.20 -21.42
CA ALA A 252 20.62 -22.79 -22.74
C ALA A 252 21.08 -24.26 -22.67
N GLN A 253 21.92 -24.60 -21.68
CA GLN A 253 22.34 -25.98 -21.45
C GLN A 253 21.18 -26.87 -21.00
N VAL A 254 20.35 -26.40 -20.06
CA VAL A 254 19.14 -27.12 -19.61
C VAL A 254 18.17 -27.32 -20.77
N ALA A 255 17.94 -26.28 -21.58
CA ALA A 255 17.07 -26.36 -22.74
C ALA A 255 17.52 -27.43 -23.74
N ARG A 256 18.82 -27.48 -24.05
CA ARG A 256 19.39 -28.53 -24.92
C ARG A 256 19.26 -29.92 -24.31
N LYS A 257 19.62 -30.08 -23.03
CA LYS A 257 19.53 -31.36 -22.30
C LYS A 257 18.10 -31.91 -22.31
N LEU A 258 17.12 -31.03 -22.08
CA LEU A 258 15.71 -31.40 -22.00
C LEU A 258 14.97 -31.29 -23.34
N LYS A 259 15.65 -30.96 -24.44
CA LYS A 259 15.08 -30.86 -25.80
C LYS A 259 13.85 -29.93 -25.85
N VAL A 260 13.97 -28.77 -25.21
CA VAL A 260 12.99 -27.67 -25.26
C VAL A 260 13.57 -26.47 -26.02
N GLY A 261 12.72 -25.53 -26.43
CA GLY A 261 13.15 -24.32 -27.12
C GLY A 261 13.93 -23.39 -26.19
N PHE A 262 14.82 -22.58 -26.78
CA PHE A 262 15.53 -21.52 -26.07
C PHE A 262 15.63 -20.28 -26.95
N VAL A 263 15.23 -19.13 -26.41
CA VAL A 263 15.40 -17.83 -27.06
C VAL A 263 16.25 -16.94 -26.15
N ASN A 264 17.37 -16.47 -26.69
CA ASN A 264 18.29 -15.58 -25.99
C ASN A 264 17.95 -14.12 -26.31
N VAL A 265 17.28 -13.44 -25.39
CA VAL A 265 17.00 -12.00 -25.47
C VAL A 265 18.08 -11.15 -24.79
N PHE A 266 18.96 -11.74 -23.97
CA PHE A 266 20.08 -11.06 -23.31
C PHE A 266 21.01 -10.42 -24.34
N ASN A 267 21.44 -11.18 -25.36
CA ASN A 267 22.38 -10.65 -26.36
C ASN A 267 21.78 -9.51 -27.19
N ALA A 268 20.51 -9.60 -27.54
CA ALA A 268 19.84 -8.59 -28.36
C ALA A 268 19.64 -7.29 -27.57
N THR A 269 19.17 -7.39 -26.33
CA THR A 269 19.01 -6.23 -25.45
C THR A 269 20.37 -5.61 -25.12
N LYS A 270 21.40 -6.42 -24.82
CA LYS A 270 22.78 -5.92 -24.64
C LYS A 270 23.30 -5.15 -25.85
N ALA A 271 23.03 -5.64 -27.05
CA ALA A 271 23.44 -4.96 -28.28
C ALA A 271 22.70 -3.63 -28.46
N SER A 272 21.41 -3.58 -28.13
CA SER A 272 20.62 -2.35 -28.15
C SER A 272 21.12 -1.32 -27.12
N MET A 273 21.51 -1.76 -25.93
CA MET A 273 22.06 -0.93 -24.84
C MET A 273 23.51 -0.47 -25.10
N ALA A 274 24.15 -0.93 -26.17
CA ALA A 274 25.51 -0.50 -26.51
C ALA A 274 25.53 0.89 -27.16
N ASP A 275 24.37 1.39 -27.62
CA ASP A 275 24.23 2.76 -28.09
C ASP A 275 24.19 3.73 -26.89
N PRO A 276 25.20 4.59 -26.70
CA PRO A 276 25.23 5.53 -25.57
C PRO A 276 24.13 6.61 -25.64
N HIS A 277 23.41 6.72 -26.75
CA HIS A 277 22.34 7.70 -26.95
C HIS A 277 20.93 7.14 -26.74
N SER A 278 20.80 5.84 -26.46
CA SER A 278 19.52 5.18 -26.26
C SER A 278 19.53 4.41 -24.94
N ASN A 279 18.67 4.80 -24.00
CA ASN A 279 18.34 3.95 -22.86
C ASN A 279 17.05 3.20 -23.17
N ILE A 280 17.06 1.88 -23.05
CA ILE A 280 15.85 1.05 -23.21
C ILE A 280 15.31 0.53 -21.87
N THR A 281 15.97 0.90 -20.77
CA THR A 281 15.50 0.70 -19.40
C THR A 281 15.47 2.02 -18.65
N PHE A 282 14.57 2.13 -17.66
CA PHE A 282 14.44 3.37 -16.88
C PHE A 282 15.15 3.33 -15.52
N ASN A 283 15.53 2.15 -15.04
CA ASN A 283 16.23 1.95 -13.76
C ASN A 283 17.41 0.98 -13.88
N GLY A 284 17.80 0.62 -15.11
CA GLY A 284 18.86 -0.34 -15.41
C GLY A 284 18.43 -1.81 -15.48
N ALA A 285 17.20 -2.16 -15.08
CA ALA A 285 16.72 -3.55 -15.11
C ALA A 285 15.31 -3.71 -15.70
N HIS A 286 14.46 -2.67 -15.66
CA HIS A 286 13.12 -2.70 -16.20
C HIS A 286 13.02 -1.87 -17.47
N MET A 287 12.52 -2.49 -18.53
CA MET A 287 12.35 -1.87 -19.84
C MET A 287 11.20 -0.86 -19.86
N ASP A 288 11.36 0.13 -20.73
CA ASP A 288 10.28 1.02 -21.17
C ASP A 288 9.64 0.51 -22.47
N GLU A 289 8.85 1.36 -23.14
CA GLU A 289 8.16 1.03 -24.40
C GLU A 289 9.13 0.50 -25.48
N GLU A 290 10.26 1.17 -25.66
CA GLU A 290 11.23 0.82 -26.69
C GLU A 290 11.96 -0.49 -26.33
N GLY A 291 12.31 -0.68 -25.05
CA GLY A 291 12.87 -1.95 -24.59
C GLY A 291 11.92 -3.13 -24.81
N TYR A 292 10.62 -2.97 -24.52
CA TYR A 292 9.64 -4.02 -24.80
C TYR A 292 9.39 -4.27 -26.29
N ARG A 293 9.55 -3.25 -27.15
CA ARG A 293 9.55 -3.43 -28.61
C ARG A 293 10.73 -4.32 -29.05
N VAL A 294 11.96 -4.00 -28.63
CA VAL A 294 13.16 -4.78 -28.93
C VAL A 294 13.04 -6.22 -28.40
N PHE A 295 12.55 -6.37 -27.17
CA PHE A 295 12.28 -7.68 -26.57
C PHE A 295 11.26 -8.47 -27.39
N GLY A 296 10.11 -7.89 -27.72
CA GLY A 296 9.03 -8.56 -28.45
C GLY A 296 9.46 -9.02 -29.84
N GLU A 297 10.17 -8.16 -30.58
CA GLU A 297 10.73 -8.52 -31.89
C GLU A 297 11.77 -9.65 -31.80
N THR A 298 12.65 -9.57 -30.80
CA THR A 298 13.69 -10.59 -30.59
C THR A 298 13.06 -11.93 -30.22
N LEU A 299 12.07 -11.92 -29.32
CA LEU A 299 11.36 -13.12 -28.91
C LEU A 299 10.63 -13.75 -30.10
N PHE A 300 9.95 -12.94 -30.90
CA PHE A 300 9.24 -13.39 -32.10
C PHE A 300 10.20 -13.98 -33.15
N LYS A 301 11.26 -13.26 -33.54
CA LYS A 301 12.28 -13.74 -34.49
C LYS A 301 12.95 -15.01 -33.97
N GLY A 302 13.26 -15.05 -32.67
CA GLY A 302 13.87 -16.20 -32.00
C GLY A 302 13.01 -17.45 -32.06
N ALA A 303 11.72 -17.30 -31.72
CA ALA A 303 10.78 -18.41 -31.64
C ALA A 303 10.29 -18.89 -33.02
N PHE A 304 9.99 -17.98 -33.95
CA PHE A 304 9.30 -18.32 -35.20
C PHE A 304 10.19 -18.28 -36.44
N LYS A 305 11.35 -17.61 -36.39
CA LYS A 305 12.26 -17.42 -37.54
C LYS A 305 11.54 -16.87 -38.78
N LYS A 306 10.57 -15.98 -38.57
CA LYS A 306 9.81 -15.27 -39.60
C LYS A 306 10.23 -13.81 -39.69
N THR A 307 9.93 -13.17 -40.82
CA THR A 307 9.96 -11.71 -40.94
C THR A 307 8.94 -11.08 -40.00
N LEU A 308 9.23 -9.86 -39.54
CA LEU A 308 8.28 -9.11 -38.73
C LEU A 308 7.16 -8.59 -39.61
N PRO A 309 5.88 -8.75 -39.23
CA PRO A 309 4.81 -7.97 -39.83
C PRO A 309 4.98 -6.49 -39.47
N GLU A 310 4.36 -5.62 -40.26
CA GLU A 310 4.19 -4.21 -39.89
C GLU A 310 3.23 -4.11 -38.69
N LEU A 311 3.61 -3.37 -37.65
CA LEU A 311 2.86 -3.27 -36.41
C LEU A 311 1.57 -2.45 -36.62
N ASP A 312 0.40 -3.04 -36.38
CA ASP A 312 -0.87 -2.30 -36.31
C ASP A 312 -1.15 -1.90 -34.86
N GLU A 313 -1.06 -0.59 -34.59
CA GLU A 313 -1.25 -0.04 -33.24
C GLU A 313 -2.67 -0.29 -32.70
N ARG A 314 -3.69 -0.41 -33.55
CA ARG A 314 -5.06 -0.72 -33.10
C ARG A 314 -5.16 -2.15 -32.57
N VAL A 315 -4.44 -3.09 -33.19
CA VAL A 315 -4.31 -4.46 -32.68
C VAL A 315 -3.60 -4.44 -31.34
N ARG A 316 -2.49 -3.70 -31.23
CA ARG A 316 -1.71 -3.60 -29.99
C ARG A 316 -2.52 -3.03 -28.84
N GLN A 317 -3.21 -1.91 -29.03
CA GLN A 317 -4.06 -1.29 -28.01
C GLN A 317 -5.21 -2.21 -27.58
N THR A 318 -5.82 -2.95 -28.52
CA THR A 318 -6.84 -3.97 -28.21
C THR A 318 -6.27 -5.09 -27.33
N LEU A 319 -5.03 -5.51 -27.58
CA LEU A 319 -4.35 -6.54 -26.80
C LEU A 319 -3.87 -6.03 -25.43
N ILE A 320 -3.46 -4.77 -25.31
CA ILE A 320 -3.17 -4.12 -24.02
C ILE A 320 -4.44 -4.10 -23.16
N ASP A 321 -5.59 -3.69 -23.71
CA ASP A 321 -6.87 -3.75 -22.99
C ASP A 321 -7.23 -5.20 -22.62
N LYS A 322 -7.10 -6.16 -23.54
CA LYS A 322 -7.27 -7.59 -23.23
C LYS A 322 -6.36 -8.07 -22.09
N ASN A 323 -5.12 -7.59 -22.03
CA ASN A 323 -4.18 -7.93 -20.96
C ASN A 323 -4.56 -7.27 -19.64
N ARG A 324 -5.10 -6.05 -19.65
CA ARG A 324 -5.67 -5.39 -18.46
C ARG A 324 -6.87 -6.16 -17.91
N GLN A 325 -7.84 -6.55 -18.73
CA GLN A 325 -8.99 -7.35 -18.28
C GLN A 325 -8.56 -8.72 -17.74
N TRP A 326 -7.56 -9.34 -18.38
CA TRP A 326 -6.96 -10.57 -17.88
C TRP A 326 -6.23 -10.39 -16.54
N PHE A 327 -5.56 -9.26 -16.33
CA PHE A 327 -4.92 -8.95 -15.07
C PHE A 327 -5.94 -8.87 -13.92
N TYR A 328 -7.08 -8.19 -14.12
CA TYR A 328 -8.17 -8.17 -13.15
C TYR A 328 -8.77 -9.56 -12.86
N ARG A 329 -8.74 -10.44 -13.86
CA ARG A 329 -9.16 -11.84 -13.72
C ARG A 329 -8.14 -12.73 -12.98
N TYR A 330 -6.86 -12.53 -13.24
CA TYR A 330 -5.79 -13.40 -12.74
C TYR A 330 -5.31 -12.96 -11.36
N ARG A 331 -5.10 -11.66 -11.16
CA ARG A 331 -4.59 -11.04 -9.93
C ARG A 331 -5.47 -9.84 -9.53
N PRO A 332 -6.74 -10.06 -9.15
CA PRO A 332 -7.59 -8.98 -8.69
C PRO A 332 -7.07 -8.32 -7.40
N LEU A 333 -7.36 -7.03 -7.23
CA LEU A 333 -7.30 -6.40 -5.91
C LEU A 333 -8.29 -7.09 -4.96
N ASN A 334 -8.03 -7.10 -3.66
CA ASN A 334 -8.80 -7.83 -2.66
C ASN A 334 -8.83 -9.36 -2.89
N THR A 335 -7.73 -9.98 -3.35
CA THR A 335 -7.66 -11.44 -3.56
C THR A 335 -7.97 -12.26 -2.29
N PHE A 336 -7.81 -11.72 -1.08
CA PHE A 336 -8.23 -12.36 0.16
C PHE A 336 -9.76 -12.60 0.25
N TYR A 337 -10.55 -11.81 -0.48
CA TYR A 337 -11.99 -12.01 -0.65
C TYR A 337 -12.34 -12.98 -1.79
N TYR A 338 -11.38 -13.27 -2.68
CA TYR A 338 -11.55 -14.24 -3.75
C TYR A 338 -11.07 -15.62 -3.34
N THR A 339 -9.78 -15.80 -3.05
CA THR A 339 -9.19 -17.10 -2.71
C THR A 339 -9.02 -17.30 -1.21
N GLY A 340 -8.81 -16.20 -0.47
CA GLY A 340 -8.46 -16.23 0.95
C GLY A 340 -9.62 -16.41 1.92
N GLY A 341 -9.40 -16.01 3.17
CA GLY A 341 -10.27 -16.31 4.30
C GLY A 341 -11.67 -15.66 4.26
N ARG A 342 -11.92 -14.71 3.35
CA ARG A 342 -13.20 -13.99 3.22
C ARG A 342 -14.02 -14.39 1.98
N ASN A 343 -13.68 -15.51 1.34
CA ASN A 343 -14.32 -15.97 0.10
C ASN A 343 -15.73 -16.60 0.21
N LYS A 344 -16.30 -16.74 1.41
CA LYS A 344 -17.53 -17.55 1.59
C LYS A 344 -18.86 -16.81 1.42
N ARG A 345 -19.06 -15.71 2.16
CA ARG A 345 -20.35 -14.99 2.20
C ARG A 345 -20.43 -13.99 1.05
N TYR A 346 -19.84 -12.81 1.22
CA TYR A 346 -19.81 -11.78 0.18
C TYR A 346 -18.79 -12.11 -0.91
N GLY A 347 -17.61 -12.65 -0.55
CA GLY A 347 -16.54 -12.95 -1.50
C GLY A 347 -16.98 -13.83 -2.69
N TYR A 348 -17.80 -14.85 -2.44
CA TYR A 348 -18.32 -15.72 -3.51
C TYR A 348 -19.11 -14.93 -4.57
N LEU A 349 -20.05 -14.09 -4.14
CA LEU A 349 -20.93 -13.32 -5.04
C LEU A 349 -20.29 -12.04 -5.56
N ASP A 350 -19.25 -11.54 -4.89
CA ASP A 350 -18.50 -10.38 -5.36
C ASP A 350 -17.49 -10.79 -6.44
N PHE A 351 -16.86 -11.96 -6.34
CA PHE A 351 -15.76 -12.32 -7.23
C PHE A 351 -16.13 -13.32 -8.31
N LEU A 352 -16.80 -14.45 -8.04
CA LEU A 352 -16.99 -15.47 -9.08
C LEU A 352 -17.81 -14.99 -10.30
N PRO A 353 -18.92 -14.25 -10.13
CA PRO A 353 -19.59 -13.62 -11.27
C PRO A 353 -18.68 -12.64 -12.03
N ALA A 354 -17.84 -11.90 -11.31
CA ALA A 354 -16.89 -10.98 -11.92
C ALA A 354 -15.81 -11.71 -12.71
N MET A 355 -15.28 -12.83 -12.18
CA MET A 355 -14.30 -13.66 -12.87
C MET A 355 -14.87 -14.21 -14.19
N ARG A 356 -16.11 -14.72 -14.20
CA ARG A 356 -16.82 -15.11 -15.42
C ARG A 356 -16.89 -13.97 -16.43
N ASN A 357 -17.29 -12.79 -15.97
CA ASN A 357 -17.47 -11.64 -16.85
C ASN A 357 -16.14 -11.15 -17.43
N PHE A 358 -15.05 -11.12 -16.65
CA PHE A 358 -13.72 -10.83 -17.18
C PHE A 358 -13.26 -11.88 -18.20
N ASP A 359 -13.57 -13.16 -17.99
CA ASP A 359 -13.28 -14.20 -18.99
C ASP A 359 -13.97 -13.88 -20.34
N ILE A 360 -15.24 -13.46 -20.33
CA ILE A 360 -15.99 -13.04 -21.53
C ILE A 360 -15.38 -11.78 -22.17
N MET A 361 -15.09 -10.75 -21.37
CA MET A 361 -14.49 -9.50 -21.86
C MET A 361 -13.13 -9.75 -22.54
N VAL A 362 -12.31 -10.64 -21.99
CA VAL A 362 -11.06 -11.08 -22.59
C VAL A 362 -11.32 -11.74 -23.95
N GLU A 363 -12.29 -12.65 -24.03
CA GLU A 363 -12.64 -13.33 -25.30
C GLU A 363 -13.14 -12.35 -26.37
N ASN A 364 -13.95 -11.35 -26.01
CA ASN A 364 -14.43 -10.33 -26.95
C ASN A 364 -13.26 -9.54 -27.57
N ARG A 365 -12.28 -9.16 -26.74
CA ARG A 365 -11.08 -8.42 -27.20
C ARG A 365 -10.14 -9.30 -28.02
N GLU A 366 -10.04 -10.59 -27.69
CA GLU A 366 -9.31 -11.57 -28.53
C GLU A 366 -9.94 -11.69 -29.93
N GLN A 367 -11.26 -11.86 -30.01
CA GLN A 367 -11.97 -11.97 -31.29
C GLN A 367 -11.80 -10.70 -32.13
N ARG A 368 -11.92 -9.53 -31.49
CA ARG A 368 -11.67 -8.23 -32.10
C ARG A 368 -10.26 -8.10 -32.66
N ALA A 369 -9.24 -8.45 -31.87
CA ALA A 369 -7.85 -8.42 -32.31
C ALA A 369 -7.60 -9.39 -33.50
N TRP A 370 -8.23 -10.57 -33.49
CA TRP A 370 -8.12 -11.51 -34.61
C TRP A 370 -8.78 -11.00 -35.89
N ALA A 371 -9.93 -10.33 -35.79
CA ALA A 371 -10.59 -9.70 -36.94
C ALA A 371 -9.71 -8.59 -37.54
N MET A 372 -9.20 -7.68 -36.69
CA MET A 372 -8.26 -6.64 -37.11
C MET A 372 -7.01 -7.23 -37.79
N ALA A 373 -6.42 -8.27 -37.21
CA ALA A 373 -5.24 -8.93 -37.77
C ALA A 373 -5.49 -9.61 -39.13
N ARG A 374 -6.75 -9.94 -39.46
CA ARG A 374 -7.18 -10.42 -40.79
C ARG A 374 -7.49 -9.29 -41.78
N GLY A 375 -7.41 -8.03 -41.35
CA GLY A 375 -7.79 -6.86 -42.15
C GLY A 375 -9.30 -6.62 -42.21
N GLU A 376 -10.08 -7.22 -41.31
CA GLU A 376 -11.53 -7.02 -41.25
C GLU A 376 -11.86 -5.66 -40.58
N ALA A 377 -12.93 -5.02 -41.05
CA ALA A 377 -13.48 -3.84 -40.38
C ALA A 377 -14.13 -4.24 -39.06
N VAL A 378 -13.84 -3.49 -38.00
CA VAL A 378 -14.44 -3.67 -36.67
C VAL A 378 -14.99 -2.33 -36.18
N SER A 379 -16.00 -2.38 -35.32
CA SER A 379 -16.55 -1.19 -34.62
C SER A 379 -15.45 -0.38 -33.94
N GLU A 380 -15.61 0.92 -33.67
CA GLU A 380 -14.64 1.65 -32.82
C GLU A 380 -14.65 1.12 -31.38
N ASP A 381 -15.84 0.94 -30.82
CA ASP A 381 -16.04 0.39 -29.48
C ASP A 381 -15.94 -1.14 -29.44
N VAL A 382 -15.52 -1.67 -28.28
CA VAL A 382 -15.57 -3.10 -27.98
C VAL A 382 -17.01 -3.50 -27.65
N ASP A 383 -17.50 -4.57 -28.28
CA ASP A 383 -18.82 -5.13 -27.99
C ASP A 383 -18.77 -6.05 -26.77
N ASP A 384 -19.20 -5.53 -25.62
CA ASP A 384 -19.39 -6.28 -24.38
C ASP A 384 -20.89 -6.51 -24.06
N SER A 385 -21.78 -6.40 -25.05
CA SER A 385 -23.22 -6.62 -24.86
C SER A 385 -23.59 -8.04 -24.41
N ASN A 386 -22.68 -9.00 -24.61
CA ASN A 386 -22.81 -10.38 -24.14
C ASN A 386 -22.40 -10.60 -22.67
N VAL A 387 -21.86 -9.58 -21.99
CA VAL A 387 -21.44 -9.66 -20.58
C VAL A 387 -22.68 -9.63 -19.68
N PRO A 388 -22.99 -10.69 -18.91
CA PRO A 388 -24.18 -10.70 -18.08
C PRO A 388 -24.07 -9.73 -16.89
N PRO A 389 -25.16 -9.15 -16.40
CA PRO A 389 -25.11 -8.30 -15.22
C PRO A 389 -24.63 -9.09 -13.98
N LEU A 390 -23.96 -8.40 -13.05
CA LEU A 390 -23.60 -8.98 -11.76
C LEU A 390 -24.85 -9.19 -10.89
N PRO A 391 -24.91 -10.26 -10.08
CA PRO A 391 -26.07 -10.52 -9.23
C PRO A 391 -26.22 -9.43 -8.16
N PRO A 392 -27.45 -9.10 -7.72
CA PRO A 392 -27.66 -8.08 -6.69
C PRO A 392 -27.02 -8.48 -5.36
N THR A 393 -26.54 -7.49 -4.60
CA THR A 393 -25.93 -7.73 -3.28
C THR A 393 -26.97 -7.85 -2.17
N ALA A 394 -26.69 -8.69 -1.16
CA ALA A 394 -27.49 -8.75 0.05
C ALA A 394 -27.25 -7.52 0.94
N GLN A 395 -28.19 -6.57 0.96
CA GLN A 395 -28.21 -5.41 1.87
C GLN A 395 -28.69 -5.81 3.29
N SER A 396 -28.06 -6.84 3.85
CA SER A 396 -28.51 -7.53 5.08
C SER A 396 -28.49 -6.69 6.37
N ARG A 397 -28.01 -5.44 6.32
CA ARG A 397 -27.61 -4.61 7.48
C ARG A 397 -27.93 -3.14 7.21
N GLY A 398 -28.21 -2.35 8.24
CA GLY A 398 -28.38 -0.89 8.12
C GLY A 398 -27.12 -0.16 7.66
N ALA A 399 -27.28 1.07 7.17
CA ALA A 399 -26.21 2.00 6.83
C ALA A 399 -26.31 3.23 7.74
N ASN A 400 -25.21 3.94 7.98
CA ASN A 400 -25.23 5.14 8.81
C ASN A 400 -26.00 6.27 8.11
N GLU A 401 -26.49 7.23 8.89
CA GLU A 401 -27.20 8.40 8.37
C GLU A 401 -26.26 9.29 7.55
N TRP A 402 -26.71 9.68 6.36
CA TRP A 402 -26.03 10.67 5.54
C TRP A 402 -26.50 12.09 5.92
N LEU A 403 -25.57 13.02 6.13
CA LEU A 403 -25.81 14.44 6.40
C LEU A 403 -25.08 15.31 5.40
N THR A 404 -25.61 16.50 5.12
CA THR A 404 -24.89 17.56 4.38
C THR A 404 -23.67 18.05 5.18
N PRO A 405 -22.69 18.75 4.56
CA PRO A 405 -21.58 19.35 5.29
C PRO A 405 -22.05 20.22 6.47
N ALA A 406 -23.05 21.08 6.27
CA ALA A 406 -23.62 21.89 7.35
C ALA A 406 -24.28 21.06 8.46
N GLY A 407 -24.89 19.92 8.13
CA GLY A 407 -25.45 18.97 9.10
C GLY A 407 -24.36 18.25 9.89
N GLU A 408 -23.32 17.79 9.21
CA GLU A 408 -22.16 17.13 9.83
C GLU A 408 -21.42 18.08 10.79
N ARG A 409 -21.25 19.35 10.39
CA ARG A 409 -20.66 20.38 11.25
C ARG A 409 -21.42 20.56 12.57
N LYS A 410 -22.74 20.39 12.56
CA LYS A 410 -23.60 20.46 13.77
C LYS A 410 -23.51 19.19 14.61
N ALA A 411 -23.14 18.05 14.02
CA ALA A 411 -22.91 16.80 14.73
C ALA A 411 -21.56 16.76 15.47
N PHE A 412 -20.65 17.69 15.16
CA PHE A 412 -19.36 17.82 15.83
C PHE A 412 -19.47 18.45 17.21
N GLU A 413 -18.81 17.81 18.18
CA GLU A 413 -18.36 18.42 19.41
C GLU A 413 -16.88 18.78 19.26
N VAL A 414 -16.55 20.07 19.44
CA VAL A 414 -15.24 20.64 19.13
C VAL A 414 -14.57 21.14 20.41
N ASP A 415 -13.24 20.96 20.52
CA ASP A 415 -12.45 21.56 21.59
C ASP A 415 -12.69 23.08 21.66
N PRO A 416 -13.02 23.65 22.83
CA PRO A 416 -13.42 25.05 22.95
C PRO A 416 -12.35 26.05 22.49
N ARG A 417 -11.07 25.65 22.44
CA ARG A 417 -9.95 26.50 21.98
C ARG A 417 -9.84 26.61 20.46
N LEU A 418 -10.54 25.77 19.72
CA LEU A 418 -10.37 25.60 18.28
C LEU A 418 -11.68 25.90 17.53
N ASP A 419 -11.55 26.47 16.34
CA ASP A 419 -12.60 26.57 15.34
C ASP A 419 -12.46 25.46 14.31
N VAL A 420 -13.61 24.94 13.88
CA VAL A 420 -13.72 23.98 12.78
C VAL A 420 -14.62 24.58 11.71
N THR A 421 -14.09 24.73 10.50
CA THR A 421 -14.81 25.25 9.33
C THR A 421 -14.66 24.30 8.16
N LEU A 422 -15.56 24.39 7.17
CA LEU A 422 -15.45 23.62 5.94
C LEU A 422 -14.46 24.31 5.01
N PHE A 423 -13.42 23.60 4.55
CA PHE A 423 -12.48 24.10 3.54
C PHE A 423 -13.00 23.84 2.13
N ALA A 424 -13.44 22.60 1.87
CA ALA A 424 -13.96 22.16 0.58
C ALA A 424 -14.93 20.99 0.77
N SER A 425 -15.94 20.88 -0.09
CA SER A 425 -16.85 19.71 -0.11
C SER A 425 -17.26 19.32 -1.52
N GLU A 426 -17.92 18.16 -1.61
CA GLU A 426 -18.59 17.69 -2.81
C GLU A 426 -19.65 18.65 -3.37
N GLU A 427 -20.18 19.57 -2.53
CA GLU A 427 -21.22 20.51 -2.94
C GLU A 427 -20.65 21.59 -3.87
N GLU A 428 -19.39 22.01 -3.64
CA GLU A 428 -18.69 22.97 -4.48
C GLU A 428 -17.83 22.30 -5.56
N PHE A 429 -17.19 21.16 -5.24
CA PHE A 429 -16.18 20.51 -6.06
C PHE A 429 -16.48 19.01 -6.23
N PRO A 430 -17.32 18.59 -7.19
CA PRO A 430 -17.70 17.18 -7.34
C PRO A 430 -16.53 16.21 -7.53
N GLU A 431 -15.41 16.68 -8.07
CA GLU A 431 -14.18 15.92 -8.28
C GLU A 431 -13.47 15.50 -6.99
N ILE A 432 -13.77 16.13 -5.84
CA ILE A 432 -13.15 15.73 -4.56
C ILE A 432 -13.86 14.54 -3.87
N ALA A 433 -14.89 13.97 -4.51
CA ALA A 433 -15.64 12.84 -3.98
C ALA A 433 -14.73 11.73 -3.44
N CYS A 434 -15.08 11.20 -2.27
CA CYS A 434 -14.36 10.12 -1.60
C CYS A 434 -12.85 10.39 -1.45
N PRO A 435 -12.44 11.48 -0.77
CA PRO A 435 -11.04 11.84 -0.60
C PRO A 435 -10.38 10.88 0.40
N ILE A 436 -9.16 10.45 0.08
CA ILE A 436 -8.39 9.45 0.83
C ILE A 436 -7.20 10.09 1.54
N GLN A 437 -6.50 11.02 0.88
CA GLN A 437 -5.27 11.59 1.42
C GLN A 437 -5.00 13.01 0.90
N ILE A 438 -4.38 13.87 1.72
CA ILE A 438 -4.04 15.26 1.36
C ILE A 438 -2.54 15.57 1.47
N ARG A 439 -2.00 16.37 0.56
CA ARG A 439 -0.62 16.88 0.58
C ARG A 439 -0.57 18.36 0.18
N TRP A 440 0.53 19.03 0.49
CA TRP A 440 0.75 20.44 0.12
C TRP A 440 1.98 20.57 -0.78
N ASP A 441 1.86 21.32 -1.86
CA ASP A 441 2.99 21.67 -2.72
C ASP A 441 3.73 22.92 -2.24
N SER A 442 4.83 23.27 -2.91
CA SER A 442 5.65 24.44 -2.56
C SER A 442 5.04 25.78 -2.94
N ARG A 443 3.88 25.78 -3.60
CA ARG A 443 3.08 26.98 -3.89
C ARG A 443 1.96 27.16 -2.87
N GLY A 444 1.79 26.22 -1.94
CA GLY A 444 0.74 26.28 -0.94
C GLY A 444 -0.62 25.81 -1.45
N ARG A 445 -0.66 24.98 -2.51
CA ARG A 445 -1.89 24.36 -3.01
C ARG A 445 -2.07 22.98 -2.38
N MET A 446 -3.31 22.59 -2.09
CA MET A 446 -3.64 21.27 -1.52
C MET A 446 -3.86 20.25 -2.63
N TRP A 447 -3.20 19.12 -2.55
CA TRP A 447 -3.35 17.98 -3.46
C TRP A 447 -4.14 16.88 -2.75
N VAL A 448 -5.17 16.36 -3.39
CA VAL A 448 -6.12 15.40 -2.82
C VAL A 448 -6.18 14.15 -3.70
N ALA A 449 -5.95 12.99 -3.11
CA ALA A 449 -6.24 11.71 -3.75
C ALA A 449 -7.73 11.36 -3.52
N CYS A 450 -8.48 11.15 -4.59
CA CYS A 450 -9.93 10.92 -4.56
C CYS A 450 -10.23 9.58 -5.21
N SER A 451 -10.92 8.67 -4.50
CA SER A 451 -11.25 7.35 -5.04
C SER A 451 -12.74 7.04 -5.00
N THR A 452 -13.37 7.13 -6.17
CA THR A 452 -14.74 6.67 -6.41
C THR A 452 -14.76 5.20 -6.84
N THR A 453 -13.64 4.60 -7.21
CA THR A 453 -13.53 3.19 -7.57
C THR A 453 -13.35 2.29 -6.34
N TYR A 454 -12.78 2.81 -5.24
CA TYR A 454 -12.58 2.05 -4.00
C TYR A 454 -13.86 1.32 -3.56
N PRO A 455 -13.76 0.03 -3.15
CA PRO A 455 -12.52 -0.71 -2.90
C PRO A 455 -12.08 -1.66 -4.03
N HIS A 456 -12.79 -1.72 -5.15
CA HIS A 456 -12.54 -2.76 -6.17
C HIS A 456 -13.07 -2.38 -7.55
N VAL A 457 -12.37 -2.83 -8.60
CA VAL A 457 -12.75 -2.67 -10.01
C VAL A 457 -13.60 -3.85 -10.45
N TYR A 458 -14.81 -3.60 -10.95
CA TYR A 458 -15.72 -4.64 -11.45
C TYR A 458 -15.86 -4.59 -12.97
N PRO A 459 -16.12 -5.74 -13.63
CA PRO A 459 -16.32 -5.81 -15.07
C PRO A 459 -17.30 -4.74 -15.59
N GLY A 460 -16.97 -4.15 -16.74
CA GLY A 460 -17.74 -3.05 -17.33
C GLY A 460 -17.50 -1.67 -16.68
N ASN A 461 -16.62 -1.58 -15.68
CA ASN A 461 -16.15 -0.30 -15.13
C ASN A 461 -14.64 -0.21 -15.33
N GLU A 462 -14.15 0.98 -15.65
CA GLU A 462 -12.74 1.32 -15.57
C GLU A 462 -12.52 2.25 -14.37
N PRO A 463 -11.36 2.20 -13.72
CA PRO A 463 -11.02 3.19 -12.71
C PRO A 463 -11.05 4.60 -13.29
N ASN A 464 -11.54 5.54 -12.50
CA ASN A 464 -11.55 6.96 -12.88
C ASN A 464 -11.29 7.82 -11.64
N ASP A 465 -10.38 7.32 -10.80
CA ASP A 465 -9.96 8.03 -9.61
C ASP A 465 -9.02 9.15 -10.00
N LYS A 466 -8.97 10.19 -9.17
CA LYS A 466 -8.39 11.47 -9.52
C LYS A 466 -7.42 11.96 -8.47
N ILE A 467 -6.44 12.73 -8.94
CA ILE A 467 -5.67 13.65 -8.11
C ILE A 467 -6.14 15.06 -8.40
N VAL A 468 -6.71 15.70 -7.38
CA VAL A 468 -7.28 17.05 -7.47
C VAL A 468 -6.38 18.04 -6.75
N ILE A 469 -6.24 19.25 -7.29
CA ILE A 469 -5.56 20.39 -6.66
C ILE A 469 -6.60 21.42 -6.25
N LEU A 470 -6.65 21.75 -4.97
CA LEU A 470 -7.49 22.78 -4.37
C LEU A 470 -6.66 24.01 -3.98
N GLU A 471 -7.20 25.19 -4.24
CA GLU A 471 -6.58 26.47 -3.93
C GLU A 471 -7.56 27.39 -3.18
N ASP A 472 -7.00 28.15 -2.24
CA ASP A 472 -7.64 29.27 -1.53
C ASP A 472 -6.92 30.53 -2.05
N THR A 473 -7.53 31.21 -3.03
CA THR A 473 -6.87 32.28 -3.79
C THR A 473 -7.07 33.66 -3.19
N ASP A 474 -8.07 33.84 -2.33
CA ASP A 474 -8.31 35.08 -1.58
C ASP A 474 -7.82 35.03 -0.12
N GLY A 475 -7.47 33.84 0.38
CA GLY A 475 -6.88 33.63 1.70
C GLY A 475 -7.89 33.63 2.85
N ASP A 476 -9.18 33.43 2.56
CA ASP A 476 -10.27 33.43 3.56
C ASP A 476 -10.35 32.11 4.37
N GLY A 477 -9.56 31.11 4.00
CA GLY A 477 -9.53 29.80 4.65
C GLY A 477 -10.53 28.80 4.06
N LYS A 478 -11.11 29.07 2.89
CA LYS A 478 -11.95 28.19 2.08
C LYS A 478 -11.31 28.00 0.69
N ALA A 479 -11.44 26.82 0.10
CA ALA A 479 -11.05 26.63 -1.29
C ALA A 479 -12.08 27.30 -2.22
N ASP A 480 -11.60 28.08 -3.19
CA ASP A 480 -12.39 28.77 -4.21
C ASP A 480 -12.11 28.25 -5.63
N LYS A 481 -11.07 27.42 -5.79
CA LYS A 481 -10.64 26.86 -7.07
C LYS A 481 -10.23 25.41 -6.93
N SER A 482 -10.58 24.63 -7.96
CA SER A 482 -10.22 23.23 -8.10
C SER A 482 -9.76 22.90 -9.53
N SER A 483 -8.82 21.97 -9.65
CA SER A 483 -8.32 21.46 -10.93
C SER A 483 -7.91 19.98 -10.82
N ILE A 484 -8.05 19.22 -11.91
CA ILE A 484 -7.62 17.82 -11.96
C ILE A 484 -6.19 17.79 -12.49
N PHE A 485 -5.26 17.30 -11.67
CA PHE A 485 -3.87 17.06 -12.07
C PHE A 485 -3.73 15.75 -12.84
N ALA A 486 -4.36 14.69 -12.35
CA ALA A 486 -4.35 13.38 -13.00
C ALA A 486 -5.71 12.71 -12.86
N ASP A 487 -6.16 12.08 -13.93
CA ASP A 487 -7.27 11.14 -13.98
C ASP A 487 -6.75 9.74 -14.35
N ASP A 488 -7.68 8.79 -14.50
CA ASP A 488 -7.36 7.37 -14.78
C ASP A 488 -6.35 6.79 -13.77
N VAL A 489 -6.50 7.18 -12.50
CA VAL A 489 -5.71 6.62 -11.40
C VAL A 489 -6.46 5.42 -10.84
N HIS A 490 -5.74 4.40 -10.40
CA HIS A 490 -6.32 3.17 -9.89
C HIS A 490 -6.26 3.10 -8.36
N ILE A 491 -7.37 3.43 -7.69
CA ILE A 491 -7.55 3.32 -6.23
C ILE A 491 -6.33 3.93 -5.49
N PRO A 492 -6.11 5.26 -5.60
CA PRO A 492 -4.95 5.92 -5.01
C PRO A 492 -5.04 6.00 -3.49
N LEU A 493 -4.43 5.02 -2.81
CA LEU A 493 -4.49 4.90 -1.36
C LEU A 493 -3.47 5.75 -0.59
N SER A 494 -2.44 6.22 -1.30
CA SER A 494 -1.46 7.16 -0.76
C SER A 494 -0.76 7.91 -1.89
N ILE A 495 -0.42 9.18 -1.61
CA ILE A 495 0.32 10.06 -2.49
C ILE A 495 1.43 10.81 -1.74
N GLU A 496 2.52 11.12 -2.42
CA GLU A 496 3.55 12.04 -1.92
C GLU A 496 4.24 12.79 -3.07
N LEU A 497 4.35 14.11 -2.93
CA LEU A 497 4.99 14.96 -3.94
C LEU A 497 6.51 14.81 -3.88
N GLY A 498 7.18 14.82 -5.03
CA GLY A 498 8.64 14.79 -5.09
C GLY A 498 9.16 14.66 -6.51
N ASN A 499 10.44 14.97 -6.72
CA ASN A 499 11.10 14.87 -8.04
C ASN A 499 10.36 15.65 -9.16
N GLY A 500 9.73 16.78 -8.82
CA GLY A 500 8.93 17.59 -9.74
C GLY A 500 7.58 16.98 -10.14
N GLY A 501 7.12 15.93 -9.47
CA GLY A 501 5.84 15.27 -9.73
C GLY A 501 5.25 14.64 -8.47
N LEU A 502 4.60 13.49 -8.64
CA LEU A 502 3.81 12.81 -7.62
C LEU A 502 4.07 11.29 -7.64
N TYR A 503 4.38 10.71 -6.49
CA TYR A 503 4.33 9.27 -6.28
C TYR A 503 2.93 8.87 -5.81
N VAL A 504 2.36 7.84 -6.42
CA VAL A 504 1.00 7.35 -6.19
C VAL A 504 1.04 5.84 -5.96
N SER A 505 0.29 5.39 -4.95
CA SER A 505 -0.01 3.99 -4.72
C SER A 505 -1.10 3.54 -5.70
N GLU A 506 -0.80 2.55 -6.57
CA GLU A 506 -1.75 1.97 -7.53
C GLU A 506 -1.55 0.45 -7.55
N GLU A 507 -1.97 -0.27 -6.50
CA GLU A 507 -1.62 -1.68 -6.30
C GLU A 507 -1.85 -2.57 -7.54
N PRO A 508 -0.86 -3.42 -7.90
CA PRO A 508 0.37 -3.76 -7.18
C PRO A 508 1.55 -2.83 -7.49
N HIS A 509 1.30 -1.59 -7.90
CA HIS A 509 2.30 -0.66 -8.43
C HIS A 509 2.55 0.53 -7.51
N ILE A 510 3.77 1.07 -7.64
CA ILE A 510 4.06 2.46 -7.29
C ILE A 510 4.24 3.21 -8.61
N THR A 511 3.41 4.23 -8.84
CA THR A 511 3.42 5.03 -10.05
C THR A 511 3.99 6.41 -9.77
N PHE A 512 4.79 6.93 -10.69
CA PHE A 512 5.24 8.32 -10.72
C PHE A 512 4.52 9.06 -11.84
N LEU A 513 3.87 10.17 -11.49
CA LEU A 513 3.16 11.08 -12.38
C LEU A 513 3.87 12.42 -12.40
N LYS A 514 3.96 13.06 -13.57
CA LYS A 514 4.59 14.37 -13.71
C LYS A 514 3.94 15.16 -14.84
N ASP A 515 3.88 16.47 -14.63
CA ASP A 515 3.59 17.48 -15.65
C ASP A 515 4.94 17.93 -16.26
N THR A 516 5.14 17.68 -17.55
CA THR A 516 6.38 17.99 -18.27
C THR A 516 6.29 19.22 -19.17
N ASP A 517 5.10 19.75 -19.44
CA ASP A 517 4.88 20.93 -20.29
C ASP A 517 4.40 22.18 -19.52
N GLY A 518 4.00 22.02 -18.26
CA GLY A 518 3.62 23.08 -17.34
C GLY A 518 2.13 23.48 -17.39
N ASP A 519 1.27 22.69 -18.04
CA ASP A 519 -0.16 22.99 -18.15
C ASP A 519 -0.97 22.68 -16.86
N GLY A 520 -0.33 22.08 -15.86
CA GLY A 520 -0.94 21.67 -14.60
C GLY A 520 -1.55 20.26 -14.60
N LYS A 521 -1.30 19.46 -15.64
CA LYS A 521 -1.76 18.07 -15.76
C LYS A 521 -0.60 17.11 -15.96
N ALA A 522 -0.77 15.88 -15.49
CA ALA A 522 0.21 14.83 -15.69
C ALA A 522 0.16 14.32 -17.15
N ASP A 523 1.22 14.56 -17.90
CA ASP A 523 1.45 14.04 -19.25
C ASP A 523 2.46 12.87 -19.24
N PHE A 524 3.17 12.68 -18.13
CA PHE A 524 4.12 11.59 -17.91
C PHE A 524 3.62 10.63 -16.83
N ARG A 525 3.58 9.33 -17.15
CA ARG A 525 3.23 8.24 -16.21
C ARG A 525 4.25 7.11 -16.29
N ARG A 526 4.74 6.66 -15.13
CA ARG A 526 5.66 5.51 -15.04
C ARG A 526 5.41 4.67 -13.80
N LYS A 527 5.16 3.37 -13.98
CA LYS A 527 5.18 2.38 -12.90
C LYS A 527 6.63 2.08 -12.49
N VAL A 528 7.07 2.69 -11.41
CA VAL A 528 8.43 2.63 -10.87
C VAL A 528 8.76 1.24 -10.34
N TYR A 529 7.82 0.65 -9.61
CA TYR A 529 7.87 -0.75 -9.17
C TYR A 529 6.50 -1.40 -9.31
N THR A 530 6.52 -2.72 -9.41
CA THR A 530 5.36 -3.60 -9.40
C THR A 530 5.67 -4.82 -8.53
N GLY A 531 4.64 -5.57 -8.13
CA GLY A 531 4.79 -6.82 -7.41
C GLY A 531 4.40 -6.75 -5.94
N PHE A 532 3.90 -5.60 -5.47
CA PHE A 532 3.31 -5.48 -4.14
C PHE A 532 2.01 -6.30 -4.00
N GLY A 533 1.64 -6.66 -2.77
CA GLY A 533 0.44 -7.44 -2.49
C GLY A 533 -0.82 -6.79 -3.05
N THR A 534 -1.82 -7.61 -3.37
CA THR A 534 -3.15 -7.18 -3.84
C THR A 534 -4.27 -7.86 -3.05
N GLU A 535 -3.94 -8.47 -1.91
CA GLU A 535 -4.83 -9.35 -1.17
C GLU A 535 -5.94 -8.59 -0.45
N ASP A 536 -5.69 -7.37 0.02
CA ASP A 536 -6.70 -6.52 0.66
C ASP A 536 -6.32 -5.04 0.53
N SER A 537 -7.18 -4.26 -0.11
CA SER A 537 -7.06 -2.81 -0.33
C SER A 537 -7.08 -1.98 0.97
N HIS A 538 -7.48 -2.53 2.11
CA HIS A 538 -7.29 -1.86 3.41
C HIS A 538 -5.87 -2.00 3.96
N HIS A 539 -5.16 -3.04 3.53
CA HIS A 539 -3.86 -3.43 4.08
C HIS A 539 -2.70 -3.02 3.17
N ALA A 540 -3.04 -2.21 2.18
CA ALA A 540 -2.29 -1.90 1.00
C ALA A 540 -1.11 -0.96 1.21
N LEU A 541 -0.45 -0.58 0.11
CA LEU A 541 0.57 0.46 0.07
C LEU A 541 0.02 1.81 0.57
N HIS A 542 0.27 2.08 1.84
CA HIS A 542 -0.14 3.29 2.54
C HIS A 542 1.08 4.08 3.07
N ASP A 543 0.80 5.25 3.64
CA ASP A 543 1.76 6.07 4.39
C ASP A 543 2.96 6.59 3.59
N PHE A 544 2.75 6.97 2.32
CA PHE A 544 3.80 7.62 1.54
C PHE A 544 4.21 8.91 2.23
N VAL A 545 5.45 8.96 2.71
CA VAL A 545 6.03 10.11 3.42
C VAL A 545 7.55 10.15 3.21
N TRP A 546 8.13 11.34 3.09
CA TRP A 546 9.59 11.47 3.11
C TRP A 546 10.11 11.32 4.54
N THR A 547 11.11 10.48 4.73
CA THR A 547 11.89 10.49 5.96
C THR A 547 12.65 11.82 6.08
N PRO A 548 13.00 12.28 7.30
CA PRO A 548 13.75 13.53 7.47
C PRO A 548 15.04 13.59 6.65
N ASP A 549 15.64 12.43 6.39
CA ASP A 549 16.90 12.18 5.69
C ASP A 549 16.73 11.80 4.20
N GLY A 550 15.49 11.78 3.68
CA GLY A 550 15.22 11.89 2.24
C GLY A 550 14.83 10.64 1.46
N ASP A 551 14.54 9.50 2.11
CA ASP A 551 13.95 8.33 1.41
C ASP A 551 12.42 8.40 1.47
N LEU A 552 11.73 7.86 0.47
CA LEU A 552 10.28 7.67 0.49
C LEU A 552 9.99 6.42 1.33
N LEU A 553 9.31 6.60 2.46
CA LEU A 553 8.85 5.53 3.33
C LEU A 553 7.40 5.19 3.01
N PHE A 554 7.06 3.91 3.04
CA PHE A 554 5.70 3.39 2.92
C PHE A 554 5.62 1.96 3.46
N ARG A 555 4.41 1.40 3.55
CA ARG A 555 4.18 0.08 4.16
C ARG A 555 3.00 -0.66 3.56
N GLU A 556 2.98 -1.96 3.80
CA GLU A 556 1.82 -2.85 3.65
C GLU A 556 1.64 -3.69 4.93
N SER A 557 0.51 -4.40 5.04
CA SER A 557 0.19 -5.20 6.24
C SER A 557 -0.39 -6.58 5.93
N ILE A 558 -1.07 -7.20 6.92
CA ILE A 558 -1.46 -8.63 6.89
C ILE A 558 -2.17 -9.04 5.59
N PHE A 559 -2.02 -10.33 5.26
CA PHE A 559 -2.46 -11.00 4.02
C PHE A 559 -1.54 -10.84 2.82
N HIS A 560 -0.71 -9.80 2.77
CA HIS A 560 0.07 -9.46 1.58
C HIS A 560 1.29 -10.36 1.36
N ASN A 561 1.56 -10.72 0.10
CA ASN A 561 2.75 -11.47 -0.33
C ASN A 561 3.47 -10.70 -1.43
N SER A 562 4.24 -9.69 -1.03
CA SER A 562 4.96 -8.81 -1.95
C SER A 562 6.24 -9.41 -2.48
N GLN A 563 6.45 -9.24 -3.78
CA GLN A 563 7.58 -9.74 -4.54
C GLN A 563 7.96 -8.72 -5.62
N VAL A 564 8.96 -7.89 -5.34
CA VAL A 564 9.36 -6.78 -6.21
C VAL A 564 10.75 -7.04 -6.77
N GLU A 565 10.87 -7.04 -8.09
CA GLU A 565 12.17 -7.17 -8.78
C GLU A 565 12.88 -5.80 -8.80
N THR A 566 14.19 -5.78 -8.57
CA THR A 566 15.00 -4.55 -8.59
C THR A 566 16.35 -4.77 -9.27
N PRO A 567 17.08 -3.70 -9.64
CA PRO A 567 18.47 -3.80 -10.08
C PRO A 567 19.42 -4.40 -9.03
N TYR A 568 18.98 -4.52 -7.77
CA TYR A 568 19.75 -5.02 -6.64
C TYR A 568 19.29 -6.40 -6.15
N GLY A 569 18.38 -7.05 -6.88
CA GLY A 569 17.79 -8.34 -6.54
C GLY A 569 16.34 -8.24 -6.08
N PRO A 570 15.69 -9.40 -5.83
CA PRO A 570 14.30 -9.45 -5.42
C PRO A 570 14.13 -8.94 -3.98
N ILE A 571 13.09 -8.11 -3.76
CA ILE A 571 12.63 -7.66 -2.47
C ILE A 571 11.32 -8.39 -2.14
N ARG A 572 11.30 -9.12 -1.03
CA ARG A 572 10.15 -9.94 -0.63
C ARG A 572 9.66 -9.59 0.77
N ALA A 573 8.34 -9.58 0.93
CA ALA A 573 7.68 -9.41 2.21
C ALA A 573 6.48 -10.36 2.31
N LYS A 574 6.19 -10.82 3.53
CA LYS A 574 5.06 -11.67 3.85
C LYS A 574 4.29 -11.01 4.98
N ASN A 575 2.97 -10.93 4.87
CA ASN A 575 2.02 -10.36 5.83
C ASN A 575 2.27 -8.91 6.27
N SER A 576 3.39 -8.24 5.97
CA SER A 576 3.70 -6.86 6.38
C SER A 576 5.18 -6.59 6.21
N ALA A 577 5.50 -5.39 5.77
CA ALA A 577 6.82 -4.81 5.91
C ALA A 577 6.79 -3.30 5.81
N TRP A 578 7.89 -2.68 6.24
CA TRP A 578 8.24 -1.33 5.85
C TRP A 578 9.08 -1.36 4.60
N PHE A 579 8.94 -0.32 3.78
CA PHE A 579 9.72 -0.12 2.58
C PHE A 579 10.31 1.27 2.55
N ARG A 580 11.58 1.37 2.17
CA ARG A 580 12.26 2.64 1.88
C ARG A 580 12.73 2.64 0.45
N TYR A 581 12.27 3.63 -0.31
CA TYR A 581 12.67 3.87 -1.68
C TYR A 581 13.53 5.14 -1.80
N ARG A 582 14.73 5.02 -2.35
CA ARG A 582 15.57 6.15 -2.76
C ARG A 582 15.46 6.36 -4.28
N PRO A 583 14.84 7.46 -4.75
CA PRO A 583 14.70 7.72 -6.18
C PRO A 583 16.02 7.86 -6.94
N SER A 584 17.02 8.56 -6.38
CA SER A 584 18.27 8.86 -7.09
C SER A 584 19.10 7.63 -7.43
N THR A 585 18.97 6.56 -6.65
CA THR A 585 19.70 5.29 -6.85
C THR A 585 18.76 4.13 -7.18
N HIS A 586 17.47 4.39 -7.40
CA HIS A 586 16.45 3.34 -7.55
C HIS A 586 16.56 2.19 -6.53
N ARG A 587 16.89 2.50 -5.27
CA ARG A 587 17.10 1.46 -4.26
C ARG A 587 15.84 1.32 -3.42
N LEU A 588 15.24 0.14 -3.47
CA LEU A 588 14.14 -0.25 -2.60
C LEU A 588 14.68 -1.22 -1.54
N VAL A 589 14.41 -0.95 -0.27
CA VAL A 589 14.79 -1.81 0.86
C VAL A 589 13.54 -2.15 1.66
N THR A 590 13.39 -3.42 2.02
CA THR A 590 12.38 -3.88 2.98
C THR A 590 13.00 -4.10 4.35
N PHE A 591 12.29 -3.74 5.42
CA PHE A 591 12.75 -3.89 6.79
C PHE A 591 11.56 -3.94 7.76
N GLY A 592 11.81 -4.25 9.03
CA GLY A 592 10.78 -4.24 10.06
C GLY A 592 9.57 -5.13 9.75
N ALA A 593 9.74 -6.26 9.06
CA ALA A 593 8.66 -7.17 8.75
C ALA A 593 8.25 -7.94 10.02
N TYR A 594 7.04 -7.72 10.51
CA TYR A 594 6.46 -8.43 11.67
C TYR A 594 4.94 -8.45 11.53
N PRO A 595 4.22 -9.49 11.99
CA PRO A 595 2.78 -9.59 11.79
C PRO A 595 2.02 -8.40 12.40
N ASN A 596 1.66 -7.43 11.56
CA ASN A 596 1.01 -6.18 11.93
C ASN A 596 -0.23 -5.92 11.06
N THR A 597 -1.08 -4.99 11.50
CA THR A 597 -2.32 -4.64 10.80
C THR A 597 -2.39 -3.15 10.45
N ASN A 598 -3.33 -2.81 9.56
CA ASN A 598 -3.79 -1.47 9.14
C ASN A 598 -2.85 -0.28 9.43
N PRO A 599 -1.82 -0.06 8.59
CA PRO A 599 -0.91 1.08 8.68
C PRO A 599 -1.46 2.28 7.89
N TRP A 600 -2.04 3.30 8.55
CA TRP A 600 -2.66 4.46 7.89
C TRP A 600 -2.19 5.82 8.43
N GLY A 601 -1.05 5.87 9.09
CA GLY A 601 -0.40 7.16 9.31
C GLY A 601 1.00 7.03 9.87
N VAL A 602 1.87 7.92 9.41
CA VAL A 602 3.25 8.11 9.87
C VAL A 602 3.57 9.60 9.85
N THR A 603 4.19 10.12 10.91
CA THR A 603 4.80 11.46 10.93
C THR A 603 5.98 11.50 11.90
N TYR A 604 6.80 12.55 11.80
CA TYR A 604 8.06 12.68 12.52
C TYR A 604 8.02 13.82 13.53
N ASP A 605 8.66 13.60 14.67
CA ASP A 605 9.00 14.66 15.62
C ASP A 605 10.23 15.46 15.15
N ASP A 606 10.58 16.48 15.94
CA ASP A 606 11.69 17.40 15.68
C ASP A 606 13.05 16.68 15.54
N TRP A 607 13.22 15.49 16.13
CA TRP A 607 14.46 14.69 16.11
C TRP A 607 14.38 13.49 15.17
N GLY A 608 13.33 13.41 14.37
CA GLY A 608 13.12 12.36 13.38
C GLY A 608 12.74 11.01 13.98
N ASN A 609 12.32 10.96 15.24
CA ASN A 609 11.54 9.81 15.71
C ASN A 609 10.14 9.89 15.14
N HIS A 610 9.45 8.77 14.99
CA HIS A 610 8.11 8.78 14.41
C HIS A 610 7.08 8.01 15.21
N VAL A 611 5.86 8.54 15.15
CA VAL A 611 4.65 7.82 15.51
C VAL A 611 4.06 7.20 14.25
N ALA A 612 3.51 6.00 14.40
CA ALA A 612 2.75 5.34 13.36
C ALA A 612 1.48 4.74 13.96
N SER A 613 0.43 4.52 13.14
CA SER A 613 -0.82 3.88 13.61
C SER A 613 -0.56 2.50 14.25
N HIS A 614 0.39 1.77 13.68
CA HIS A 614 0.79 0.45 14.13
C HIS A 614 2.28 0.24 13.82
N PRO A 615 3.22 0.28 14.79
CA PRO A 615 3.09 0.45 16.24
C PRO A 615 3.36 1.90 16.71
N ILE A 616 3.05 2.20 17.98
CA ILE A 616 3.44 3.45 18.63
C ILE A 616 4.95 3.45 18.92
N PHE A 617 5.63 4.52 18.50
CA PHE A 617 7.09 4.65 18.40
C PHE A 617 7.71 3.65 17.41
N ALA A 618 7.47 3.89 16.13
CA ALA A 618 7.86 2.97 15.07
C ALA A 618 9.39 2.88 14.84
N SER A 619 10.20 3.79 15.43
CA SER A 619 11.66 3.77 15.29
C SER A 619 12.27 2.44 15.77
N ALA A 620 11.67 1.80 16.78
CA ALA A 620 12.11 0.50 17.32
C ALA A 620 11.99 -0.68 16.33
N PHE A 621 11.32 -0.48 15.20
CA PHE A 621 10.99 -1.52 14.21
C PHE A 621 11.87 -1.43 12.96
N HIS A 622 12.97 -0.69 13.01
CA HIS A 622 13.78 -0.35 11.82
C HIS A 622 14.92 -1.34 11.52
N ALA A 623 15.04 -2.43 12.30
CA ALA A 623 15.99 -3.51 12.02
C ALA A 623 15.71 -4.14 10.63
N THR A 624 16.77 -4.50 9.90
CA THR A 624 16.61 -5.25 8.64
C THR A 624 15.91 -6.59 8.87
N ASN A 625 15.31 -7.14 7.82
CA ASN A 625 14.47 -8.33 7.94
C ASN A 625 15.29 -9.60 8.27
N PRO A 626 14.68 -10.59 8.93
CA PRO A 626 15.22 -11.94 8.91
C PRO A 626 15.11 -12.54 7.50
N ALA A 627 15.81 -13.64 7.25
CA ALA A 627 15.77 -14.32 5.96
C ALA A 627 14.32 -14.71 5.60
N TYR A 628 13.87 -14.29 4.43
CA TYR A 628 12.54 -14.63 3.90
C TYR A 628 12.35 -16.17 3.88
N PRO A 629 11.18 -16.73 4.23
CA PRO A 629 9.90 -16.08 4.53
C PRO A 629 9.67 -15.78 6.03
N LYS A 630 10.73 -15.78 6.84
CA LYS A 630 10.58 -15.47 8.27
C LYS A 630 10.22 -14.00 8.45
N GLN A 631 9.59 -13.70 9.57
CA GLN A 631 9.30 -12.35 10.03
C GLN A 631 9.87 -12.17 11.43
N HIS A 632 10.08 -10.92 11.83
CA HIS A 632 10.35 -10.57 13.22
C HIS A 632 9.20 -11.01 14.13
N PRO A 633 9.48 -11.31 15.40
CA PRO A 633 8.46 -11.64 16.37
C PRO A 633 7.45 -10.49 16.54
N ARG A 634 6.23 -10.83 16.97
CA ARG A 634 5.23 -9.83 17.37
C ARG A 634 5.78 -8.98 18.52
N ALA A 635 5.46 -7.70 18.50
CA ALA A 635 5.90 -6.74 19.51
C ALA A 635 5.01 -6.74 20.75
N SER A 636 5.11 -7.79 21.56
CA SER A 636 4.36 -7.89 22.83
C SER A 636 4.74 -6.76 23.78
N GLY A 637 3.74 -6.06 24.33
CA GLY A 637 3.93 -4.96 25.28
C GLY A 637 4.20 -3.59 24.66
N ILE A 638 4.25 -3.48 23.32
CA ILE A 638 4.34 -2.20 22.61
C ILE A 638 2.94 -1.80 22.13
N PRO A 639 2.41 -0.60 22.49
CA PRO A 639 1.10 -0.17 22.05
C PRO A 639 0.97 -0.10 20.52
N ALA A 640 -0.17 -0.52 19.99
CA ALA A 640 -0.54 -0.41 18.59
C ALA A 640 -2.07 -0.26 18.46
N TYR A 641 -2.55 0.42 17.41
CA TYR A 641 -3.99 0.66 17.23
C TYR A 641 -4.47 0.28 15.84
N SER A 642 -5.50 -0.54 15.78
CA SER A 642 -6.34 -0.63 14.59
C SER A 642 -7.29 0.58 14.51
N GLY A 643 -7.68 0.98 13.30
CA GLY A 643 -8.70 2.01 13.11
C GLY A 643 -8.24 3.46 13.33
N THR A 644 -6.92 3.68 13.41
CA THR A 644 -6.30 5.01 13.41
C THR A 644 -5.65 5.28 12.06
N ALA A 645 -5.68 6.53 11.64
CA ALA A 645 -5.08 7.03 10.43
C ALA A 645 -4.49 8.42 10.68
N GLY A 646 -3.78 9.02 9.72
CA GLY A 646 -3.31 10.42 9.69
C GLY A 646 -2.73 10.98 11.00
N HIS A 647 -1.43 11.28 11.04
CA HIS A 647 -0.78 11.83 12.23
C HIS A 647 -0.03 13.12 11.92
N GLU A 648 -0.02 14.07 12.86
CA GLU A 648 0.76 15.30 12.71
C GLU A 648 1.18 15.92 14.06
N PHE A 649 2.43 16.35 14.19
CA PHE A 649 2.93 17.06 15.37
C PHE A 649 2.53 18.54 15.34
N VAL A 650 2.15 19.08 16.49
CA VAL A 650 1.80 20.50 16.67
C VAL A 650 3.07 21.28 17.01
N ASP A 651 3.55 22.07 16.04
CA ASP A 651 4.78 22.87 16.15
C ASP A 651 4.63 24.30 15.61
N PHE A 652 3.45 24.66 15.08
CA PHE A 652 3.15 26.01 14.61
C PHE A 652 2.89 26.95 15.79
N PRO A 653 3.55 28.12 15.87
CA PRO A 653 3.54 28.97 17.06
C PRO A 653 2.17 29.61 17.37
N ASN A 654 1.26 29.67 16.40
CA ASN A 654 -0.10 30.18 16.59
C ASN A 654 -1.04 29.17 17.27
N TRP A 655 -0.63 27.92 17.46
CA TRP A 655 -1.36 26.93 18.25
C TRP A 655 -1.15 27.11 19.76
N PRO A 656 -2.14 26.73 20.60
CA PRO A 656 -2.05 26.87 22.05
C PRO A 656 -0.75 26.29 22.61
N LYS A 657 -0.11 27.02 23.54
CA LYS A 657 1.21 26.68 24.08
C LYS A 657 1.25 25.29 24.71
N GLU A 658 0.16 24.89 25.36
CA GLU A 658 -0.01 23.58 25.98
C GLU A 658 -0.16 22.41 24.99
N MET A 659 -0.36 22.70 23.70
CA MET A 659 -0.43 21.70 22.64
C MET A 659 0.91 21.49 21.92
N GLN A 660 1.86 22.42 22.05
CA GLN A 660 3.16 22.39 21.37
C GLN A 660 3.96 21.14 21.74
N GLY A 661 4.54 20.47 20.74
CA GLY A 661 5.29 19.22 20.89
C GLY A 661 4.41 17.97 21.12
N GLY A 662 3.10 18.14 21.27
CA GLY A 662 2.14 17.04 21.16
C GLY A 662 1.82 16.72 19.70
N PHE A 663 0.97 15.73 19.48
CA PHE A 663 0.54 15.35 18.13
C PHE A 663 -0.97 15.07 18.07
N VAL A 664 -1.51 15.23 16.87
CA VAL A 664 -2.89 14.93 16.54
C VAL A 664 -2.93 13.64 15.72
N LYS A 665 -3.92 12.79 15.99
CA LYS A 665 -4.23 11.63 15.14
C LYS A 665 -5.71 11.52 14.86
N VAL A 666 -6.07 10.93 13.71
CA VAL A 666 -7.47 10.63 13.42
C VAL A 666 -7.80 9.18 13.71
N ARG A 667 -9.01 8.96 14.22
CA ARG A 667 -9.54 7.64 14.55
C ARG A 667 -10.92 7.51 13.94
N TYR A 668 -11.11 6.53 13.07
CA TYR A 668 -12.42 6.26 12.47
C TYR A 668 -13.10 5.01 13.07
N LYS A 669 -12.38 4.21 13.87
CA LYS A 669 -12.92 3.07 14.63
C LYS A 669 -12.40 3.06 16.07
N PRO A 670 -13.24 2.70 17.06
CA PRO A 670 -14.68 2.48 16.95
C PRO A 670 -15.48 3.79 16.98
N ASN A 671 -14.88 4.91 17.41
CA ASN A 671 -15.53 6.20 17.59
C ASN A 671 -14.83 7.26 16.71
N ASN A 672 -15.57 7.97 15.86
CA ASN A 672 -15.05 8.94 14.89
C ASN A 672 -14.49 10.20 15.55
N ARG A 673 -13.18 10.28 15.68
CA ARG A 673 -12.48 11.29 16.46
C ARG A 673 -11.27 11.87 15.74
N VAL A 674 -10.97 13.12 16.08
CA VAL A 674 -9.67 13.75 15.89
C VAL A 674 -9.11 13.96 17.30
N GLU A 675 -8.04 13.26 17.66
CA GLU A 675 -7.53 13.15 19.04
C GLU A 675 -6.23 13.93 19.19
N PHE A 676 -6.08 14.69 20.28
CA PHE A 676 -4.81 15.31 20.68
C PHE A 676 -4.11 14.50 21.77
N HIS A 677 -2.80 14.30 21.61
CA HIS A 677 -1.95 13.50 22.46
C HIS A 677 -0.67 14.24 22.85
N GLN A 678 -0.21 14.02 24.09
CA GLN A 678 1.15 14.36 24.50
C GLN A 678 2.14 13.30 24.00
N TRP A 679 3.33 13.75 23.60
CA TRP A 679 4.47 12.90 23.25
C TRP A 679 5.46 12.89 24.41
N VAL A 680 5.42 11.84 25.21
CA VAL A 680 6.11 11.74 26.50
C VAL A 680 7.40 10.96 26.32
N GLU A 681 8.53 11.58 26.63
CA GLU A 681 9.85 10.94 26.52
C GLU A 681 10.09 9.95 27.67
N ASN A 682 10.54 8.74 27.33
CA ASN A 682 11.07 7.72 28.23
C ASN A 682 12.55 7.42 27.86
N ASP A 683 13.21 6.52 28.60
CA ASP A 683 14.64 6.20 28.37
C ASP A 683 14.90 5.64 26.96
N ASP A 684 14.09 4.69 26.48
CA ASP A 684 14.30 3.98 25.22
C ASP A 684 13.25 4.26 24.11
N HIS A 685 12.23 5.06 24.41
CA HIS A 685 11.17 5.40 23.45
C HIS A 685 10.43 6.69 23.84
N PHE A 686 9.51 7.12 22.98
CA PHE A 686 8.47 8.06 23.35
C PHE A 686 7.12 7.33 23.43
N ALA A 687 6.32 7.68 24.43
CA ALA A 687 4.97 7.16 24.63
C ALA A 687 3.93 8.24 24.30
N GLU A 688 2.77 7.81 23.80
CA GLU A 688 1.62 8.70 23.67
C GLU A 688 0.80 8.76 24.96
N LYS A 689 0.21 9.92 25.23
CA LYS A 689 -0.79 10.10 26.28
C LYS A 689 -1.96 10.90 25.74
N TYR A 690 -3.12 10.27 25.65
CA TYR A 690 -4.37 10.94 25.25
C TYR A 690 -4.68 12.12 26.18
N VAL A 691 -5.08 13.25 25.60
CA VAL A 691 -5.46 14.47 26.33
C VAL A 691 -6.94 14.79 26.11
N THR A 692 -7.35 15.01 24.85
CA THR A 692 -8.69 15.46 24.51
C THR A 692 -9.06 15.12 23.06
N ASP A 693 -10.37 15.10 22.78
CA ASP A 693 -10.89 15.11 21.41
C ASP A 693 -10.86 16.56 20.89
N ILE A 694 -10.21 16.80 19.75
CA ILE A 694 -10.33 18.05 18.98
C ILE A 694 -11.68 18.10 18.28
N ILE A 695 -12.08 16.98 17.66
CA ILE A 695 -13.41 16.75 17.09
C ILE A 695 -13.90 15.38 17.57
N PHE A 696 -15.12 15.33 18.07
CA PHE A 696 -15.91 14.11 18.21
C PHE A 696 -17.18 14.26 17.38
N SER A 697 -17.39 13.41 16.37
CA SER A 697 -18.66 13.42 15.63
C SER A 697 -19.66 12.40 16.20
N LYS A 698 -20.90 12.85 16.39
CA LYS A 698 -22.05 11.98 16.70
C LYS A 698 -22.53 11.20 15.47
N ASN A 699 -22.12 11.59 14.26
CA ASN A 699 -22.46 10.87 13.05
C ASN A 699 -21.38 9.83 12.73
N LEU A 700 -21.83 8.59 12.51
CA LEU A 700 -20.95 7.51 12.10
C LEU A 700 -20.54 7.58 10.62
N SER A 701 -21.14 8.42 9.77
CA SER A 701 -20.73 8.60 8.38
C SER A 701 -19.49 9.47 8.20
N PHE A 702 -19.12 10.29 9.20
CA PHE A 702 -17.82 10.98 9.25
C PHE A 702 -16.69 9.95 9.35
N ILE A 703 -15.72 9.98 8.45
CA ILE A 703 -14.60 9.03 8.43
C ILE A 703 -13.32 9.82 8.19
N PRO A 704 -12.67 10.31 9.26
CA PRO A 704 -11.41 11.01 9.09
C PRO A 704 -10.31 9.98 8.78
N VAL A 705 -9.66 10.14 7.63
CA VAL A 705 -8.68 9.18 7.07
C VAL A 705 -7.29 9.78 6.85
N ASP A 706 -7.14 11.11 6.86
CA ASP A 706 -5.83 11.77 6.88
C ASP A 706 -5.96 13.15 7.53
N LEU A 707 -4.83 13.72 7.94
CA LEU A 707 -4.75 15.11 8.37
C LEU A 707 -3.36 15.71 8.10
N ARG A 708 -3.29 16.99 7.77
CA ARG A 708 -2.02 17.71 7.56
C ARG A 708 -2.11 19.18 7.96
N PHE A 709 -1.01 19.73 8.48
CA PHE A 709 -0.85 21.18 8.54
C PHE A 709 -0.69 21.78 7.15
N GLY A 710 -1.47 22.82 6.86
CA GLY A 710 -1.29 23.69 5.72
C GLY A 710 -0.24 24.77 5.98
N PRO A 711 0.18 25.49 4.92
CA PRO A 711 1.32 26.40 4.98
C PRO A 711 1.12 27.58 5.93
N ARG A 712 -0.12 27.96 6.25
CA ARG A 712 -0.43 29.10 7.14
C ARG A 712 -0.75 28.70 8.58
N GLY A 713 -0.47 27.44 8.95
CA GLY A 713 -0.61 26.92 10.31
C GLY A 713 -1.98 26.37 10.68
N ALA A 714 -2.95 26.35 9.76
CA ALA A 714 -4.20 25.60 9.96
C ALA A 714 -4.01 24.10 9.71
N MET A 715 -4.74 23.27 10.45
CA MET A 715 -4.76 21.82 10.24
C MET A 715 -5.96 21.44 9.40
N TYR A 716 -5.80 20.51 8.48
CA TYR A 716 -6.85 20.07 7.57
C TYR A 716 -7.10 18.57 7.76
N VAL A 717 -8.36 18.17 7.86
CA VAL A 717 -8.79 16.78 8.02
C VAL A 717 -9.48 16.31 6.75
N CYS A 718 -8.99 15.20 6.21
CA CYS A 718 -9.56 14.50 5.07
C CYS A 718 -10.67 13.56 5.55
N ASP A 719 -11.92 13.88 5.20
CA ASP A 719 -13.11 13.10 5.53
C ASP A 719 -13.60 12.35 4.30
N TRP A 720 -13.37 11.04 4.27
CA TRP A 720 -13.81 10.16 3.19
C TRP A 720 -15.34 10.09 3.06
N TYR A 721 -16.05 10.45 4.14
CA TYR A 721 -17.50 10.49 4.31
C TYR A 721 -18.28 9.34 3.65
N ASN A 722 -18.63 8.31 4.43
CA ASN A 722 -19.39 7.18 3.90
C ASN A 722 -20.37 6.57 4.92
N PRO A 723 -21.64 6.37 4.54
CA PRO A 723 -22.59 5.56 5.32
C PRO A 723 -22.12 4.13 5.63
N ILE A 724 -21.26 3.55 4.78
CA ILE A 724 -20.73 2.19 4.90
C ILE A 724 -19.19 2.20 4.96
N LYS A 725 -18.62 1.72 6.08
CA LYS A 725 -17.15 1.67 6.28
C LYS A 725 -16.50 0.32 6.01
N GLY A 726 -17.15 -0.77 6.41
CA GLY A 726 -16.48 -2.07 6.57
C GLY A 726 -16.52 -2.94 5.32
N HIS A 727 -15.41 -3.60 4.96
CA HIS A 727 -15.39 -4.61 3.89
C HIS A 727 -15.73 -6.02 4.37
N ALA A 728 -15.56 -6.33 5.65
CA ALA A 728 -15.91 -7.65 6.18
C ALA A 728 -17.42 -7.74 6.48
N GLN A 729 -18.01 -6.60 6.89
CA GLN A 729 -19.39 -6.52 7.34
C GLN A 729 -20.40 -6.29 6.21
N TYR A 730 -19.96 -5.82 5.05
CA TYR A 730 -20.81 -5.50 3.89
C TYR A 730 -20.16 -6.04 2.62
N SER A 731 -20.96 -6.34 1.59
CA SER A 731 -20.43 -6.62 0.25
C SER A 731 -19.58 -5.44 -0.25
N LEU A 732 -18.57 -5.73 -1.04
CA LEU A 732 -17.76 -4.72 -1.71
C LEU A 732 -18.57 -3.96 -2.78
N ARG A 733 -19.64 -4.58 -3.28
CA ARG A 733 -20.58 -4.03 -4.28
C ARG A 733 -21.85 -3.41 -3.66
N ASP A 734 -21.94 -3.28 -2.34
CA ASP A 734 -23.13 -2.73 -1.69
C ASP A 734 -23.44 -1.33 -2.24
N GLU A 735 -24.59 -1.21 -2.89
CA GLU A 735 -25.05 -0.02 -3.63
C GLU A 735 -25.15 1.24 -2.76
N ARG A 736 -25.23 1.06 -1.44
CA ARG A 736 -25.35 2.14 -0.45
C ARG A 736 -23.99 2.70 -0.01
N ARG A 737 -22.88 2.13 -0.50
CA ARG A 737 -21.57 2.76 -0.39
C ARG A 737 -21.62 4.06 -1.17
N ASP A 738 -21.45 5.17 -0.47
CA ASP A 738 -21.46 6.46 -1.13
C ASP A 738 -20.19 6.61 -1.98
N ARG A 739 -20.36 7.20 -3.18
CA ARG A 739 -19.30 7.36 -4.19
C ARG A 739 -19.19 8.83 -4.64
N LYS A 740 -19.79 9.76 -3.88
CA LYS A 740 -20.06 11.14 -4.32
C LYS A 740 -19.66 12.19 -3.28
N SER A 741 -19.68 11.84 -2.01
CA SER A 741 -19.45 12.76 -0.89
C SER A 741 -17.99 12.76 -0.50
N GLY A 742 -17.50 13.90 -0.02
CA GLY A 742 -16.09 14.06 0.29
C GLY A 742 -15.79 15.44 0.82
N ARG A 743 -15.15 15.53 2.00
CA ARG A 743 -15.01 16.82 2.70
C ARG A 743 -13.60 17.02 3.20
N ILE A 744 -13.16 18.27 3.15
CA ILE A 744 -11.96 18.72 3.83
C ILE A 744 -12.38 19.72 4.91
N TRP A 745 -12.10 19.39 6.16
CA TRP A 745 -12.36 20.26 7.31
C TRP A 745 -11.11 21.01 7.69
N ARG A 746 -11.23 22.31 7.95
CA ARG A 746 -10.15 23.16 8.48
C ARG A 746 -10.32 23.34 9.98
N ILE A 747 -9.23 23.15 10.73
CA ILE A 747 -9.12 23.35 12.17
C ILE A 747 -8.12 24.47 12.42
N PHE A 748 -8.52 25.47 13.19
CA PHE A 748 -7.65 26.60 13.51
C PHE A 748 -7.89 27.12 14.94
N PRO A 749 -6.86 27.60 15.66
CA PRO A 749 -7.06 28.18 16.98
C PRO A 749 -7.95 29.43 16.94
N LYS A 750 -8.88 29.53 17.89
CA LYS A 750 -9.80 30.67 17.99
C LYS A 750 -9.05 31.97 18.23
N GLY A 751 -9.36 32.99 17.43
CA GLY A 751 -8.77 34.32 17.55
C GLY A 751 -7.28 34.40 17.20
N ALA A 752 -6.67 33.31 16.70
CA ALA A 752 -5.31 33.37 16.18
C ALA A 752 -5.28 34.01 14.79
N GLU A 753 -4.13 34.57 14.43
CA GLU A 753 -3.87 35.11 13.10
C GLU A 753 -3.18 34.08 12.20
N LEU A 754 -3.46 34.17 10.89
CA LEU A 754 -2.78 33.35 9.89
C LEU A 754 -1.31 33.73 9.81
N GLN A 755 -0.45 32.72 9.70
CA GLN A 755 0.98 32.92 9.53
C GLN A 755 1.34 33.00 8.04
N ASP A 756 2.26 33.91 7.69
CA ASP A 756 2.88 33.92 6.37
C ASP A 756 3.94 32.81 6.24
N PRO A 757 3.80 31.90 5.27
CA PRO A 757 4.77 30.83 5.08
C PRO A 757 6.09 31.36 4.50
N PRO A 758 7.23 30.69 4.76
CA PRO A 758 8.44 30.90 3.99
C PRO A 758 8.17 30.67 2.49
N LYS A 759 8.84 31.42 1.63
CA LYS A 759 8.80 31.17 0.18
C LYS A 759 9.56 29.87 -0.12
N PHE A 760 8.89 28.90 -0.75
CA PHE A 760 9.50 27.65 -1.22
C PHE A 760 9.69 27.65 -2.73
N HIS A 761 8.61 27.77 -3.48
CA HIS A 761 8.65 27.80 -4.94
C HIS A 761 9.46 29.00 -5.44
N GLY A 762 10.44 28.76 -6.31
CA GLY A 762 11.33 29.78 -6.84
C GLY A 762 12.26 30.45 -5.82
N ALA A 763 12.37 29.94 -4.58
CA ALA A 763 13.30 30.48 -3.59
C ALA A 763 14.76 30.12 -3.91
N SER A 764 15.71 30.93 -3.44
CA SER A 764 17.14 30.62 -3.57
C SER A 764 17.54 29.42 -2.69
N THR A 765 18.64 28.74 -3.03
CA THR A 765 19.12 27.57 -2.25
C THR A 765 19.49 27.99 -0.85
N ALA A 766 20.12 29.18 -0.71
CA ALA A 766 20.44 29.75 0.60
C ALA A 766 19.17 30.05 1.43
N SER A 767 18.12 30.56 0.80
CA SER A 767 16.83 30.82 1.47
C SER A 767 16.20 29.52 1.97
N LEU A 768 16.15 28.47 1.15
CA LEU A 768 15.61 27.17 1.55
C LEU A 768 16.44 26.52 2.67
N VAL A 769 17.77 26.56 2.60
CA VAL A 769 18.64 26.06 3.66
C VAL A 769 18.42 26.83 4.98
N ASN A 770 18.16 28.13 4.92
CA ASN A 770 17.86 28.91 6.13
C ASN A 770 16.53 28.49 6.80
N VAL A 771 15.58 27.88 6.06
CA VAL A 771 14.35 27.33 6.63
C VAL A 771 14.64 26.21 7.63
N PHE A 772 15.78 25.51 7.57
CA PHE A 772 16.15 24.46 8.52
C PHE A 772 16.24 24.94 9.99
N LYS A 773 16.30 26.27 10.21
CA LYS A 773 16.31 26.86 11.54
C LYS A 773 14.92 27.05 12.15
N ARG A 774 13.86 26.91 11.34
CA ARG A 774 12.48 27.07 11.78
C ARG A 774 12.05 25.94 12.73
N PRO A 775 11.20 26.23 13.74
CA PRO A 775 10.64 25.19 14.60
C PRO A 775 9.67 24.26 13.85
N GLU A 776 8.97 24.76 12.82
CA GLU A 776 7.94 24.00 12.12
C GLU A 776 8.55 22.92 11.20
N TYR A 777 8.34 21.66 11.56
CA TYR A 777 8.84 20.50 10.81
C TYR A 777 8.36 20.51 9.36
N ARG A 778 7.09 20.88 9.10
CA ARG A 778 6.54 20.87 7.74
C ARG A 778 7.20 21.88 6.81
N TYR A 779 7.66 23.02 7.31
CA TYR A 779 8.48 23.93 6.51
C TYR A 779 9.84 23.34 6.17
N ARG A 780 10.51 22.70 7.13
CA ARG A 780 11.79 22.02 6.89
C ARG A 780 11.64 20.85 5.91
N TYR A 781 10.55 20.11 6.03
CA TYR A 781 10.15 19.02 5.12
C TYR A 781 9.99 19.51 3.68
N TRP A 782 9.20 20.57 3.45
CA TRP A 782 9.01 21.13 2.10
C TRP A 782 10.29 21.74 1.54
N ALA A 783 11.09 22.44 2.36
CA ALA A 783 12.38 22.97 1.94
C ALA A 783 13.33 21.85 1.46
N LYS A 784 13.42 20.73 2.19
CA LYS A 784 14.21 19.56 1.77
C LYS A 784 13.69 18.91 0.49
N ARG A 785 12.37 18.79 0.34
CA ARG A 785 11.75 18.27 -0.90
C ARG A 785 12.11 19.13 -2.11
N GLU A 786 12.09 20.45 -1.96
CA GLU A 786 12.50 21.40 -3.01
C GLU A 786 14.01 21.34 -3.30
N LEU A 787 14.84 21.26 -2.26
CA LEU A 787 16.30 21.18 -2.40
C LEU A 787 16.75 19.90 -3.13
N ARG A 788 16.02 18.79 -3.01
CA ARG A 788 16.33 17.53 -3.70
C ARG A 788 16.32 17.66 -5.23
N GLN A 789 15.59 18.64 -5.77
CA GLN A 789 15.50 18.87 -7.21
C GLN A 789 16.66 19.73 -7.75
N ARG A 790 17.56 20.19 -6.88
CA ARG A 790 18.69 21.06 -7.24
C ARG A 790 19.98 20.26 -7.40
N ALA A 791 20.98 20.88 -8.00
CA ALA A 791 22.29 20.27 -8.13
C ALA A 791 22.87 19.93 -6.74
N PRO A 792 23.25 18.67 -6.47
CA PRO A 792 23.79 18.25 -5.17
C PRO A 792 24.94 19.12 -4.65
N ALA A 793 25.87 19.51 -5.53
CA ALA A 793 27.03 20.34 -5.18
C ALA A 793 26.63 21.74 -4.70
N GLU A 794 25.58 22.32 -5.30
CA GLU A 794 25.05 23.64 -4.92
C GLU A 794 24.44 23.59 -3.52
N VAL A 795 23.57 22.60 -3.28
CA VAL A 795 22.92 22.39 -1.98
C VAL A 795 23.97 22.12 -0.91
N LYS A 796 24.92 21.22 -1.19
CA LYS A 796 26.02 20.91 -0.26
C LYS A 796 26.79 22.17 0.13
N LYS A 797 27.16 23.02 -0.83
CA LYS A 797 27.87 24.28 -0.56
C LYS A 797 27.07 25.21 0.35
N ALA A 798 25.76 25.34 0.13
CA ALA A 798 24.89 26.16 0.96
C ALA A 798 24.75 25.59 2.39
N VAL A 799 24.61 24.27 2.54
CA VAL A 799 24.56 23.59 3.84
C VAL A 799 25.90 23.71 4.57
N ASP A 800 27.04 23.56 3.88
CA ASP A 800 28.38 23.77 4.45
C ASP A 800 28.53 25.20 4.99
N GLN A 801 28.05 26.21 4.25
CA GLN A 801 28.05 27.60 4.69
C GLN A 801 27.13 27.84 5.90
N MET A 802 25.95 27.21 5.94
CA MET A 802 25.05 27.28 7.09
C MET A 802 25.73 26.70 8.33
N VAL A 803 26.29 25.49 8.24
CA VAL A 803 26.97 24.79 9.35
C VAL A 803 28.10 25.64 9.93
N LYS A 804 28.93 26.26 9.07
CA LYS A 804 30.03 27.15 9.51
C LYS A 804 29.56 28.40 10.26
N LYS A 805 28.32 28.84 10.04
CA LYS A 805 27.73 30.06 10.62
C LYS A 805 26.74 29.77 11.75
N LEU A 806 26.58 28.52 12.18
CA LEU A 806 25.70 28.20 13.29
C LEU A 806 26.26 28.83 14.58
N ASN A 807 25.38 29.48 15.35
CA ASN A 807 25.71 30.04 16.64
C ASN A 807 25.75 28.92 17.69
N PRO A 808 26.91 28.60 18.31
CA PRO A 808 27.00 27.56 19.33
C PRO A 808 26.14 27.83 20.57
N ASN A 809 25.75 29.08 20.81
CA ASN A 809 24.91 29.49 21.93
C ASN A 809 23.40 29.41 21.62
N ASP A 810 23.01 29.03 20.40
CA ASP A 810 21.60 28.81 20.06
C ASP A 810 21.09 27.55 20.79
N PRO A 811 19.95 27.62 21.53
CA PRO A 811 19.37 26.45 22.19
C PRO A 811 19.08 25.28 21.23
N ARG A 812 18.88 25.56 19.93
CA ARG A 812 18.63 24.58 18.86
C ARG A 812 19.89 24.25 18.05
N PHE A 813 21.09 24.63 18.50
CA PHE A 813 22.35 24.39 17.79
C PHE A 813 22.50 22.93 17.32
N ARG A 814 22.33 21.95 18.24
CA ARG A 814 22.45 20.51 17.92
C ARG A 814 21.36 20.05 16.96
N HIS A 815 20.15 20.60 17.07
CA HIS A 815 19.07 20.31 16.14
C HIS A 815 19.42 20.81 14.72
N HIS A 816 19.94 22.04 14.57
CA HIS A 816 20.36 22.57 13.27
C HIS A 816 21.49 21.75 12.63
N GLN A 817 22.40 21.17 13.42
CA GLN A 817 23.42 20.24 12.93
C GLN A 817 22.80 18.95 12.38
N ILE A 818 21.78 18.40 13.06
CA ILE A 818 21.04 17.22 12.58
C ILE A 818 20.27 17.52 11.29
N GLU A 819 19.61 18.68 11.20
CA GLU A 819 18.97 19.12 9.97
C GLU A 819 19.95 19.22 8.80
N ALA A 820 21.17 19.69 9.04
CA ALA A 820 22.23 19.69 8.05
C ALA A 820 22.66 18.27 7.65
N ILE A 821 22.84 17.36 8.61
CA ILE A 821 23.17 15.94 8.34
C ILE A 821 22.13 15.30 7.43
N TRP A 822 20.85 15.48 7.74
CA TRP A 822 19.76 14.99 6.93
C TRP A 822 19.73 15.63 5.54
N ALA A 823 19.99 16.94 5.45
CA ALA A 823 20.05 17.66 4.18
C ALA A 823 21.19 17.17 3.28
N TYR A 824 22.37 16.84 3.83
CA TYR A 824 23.45 16.25 3.03
C TYR A 824 23.01 14.92 2.41
N ARG A 825 22.46 14.01 3.21
CA ARG A 825 22.01 12.70 2.72
C ARG A 825 20.90 12.83 1.68
N ASN A 826 20.00 13.81 1.86
CA ASN A 826 18.90 14.10 0.96
C ASN A 826 19.35 14.49 -0.47
N VAL A 827 20.61 14.90 -0.65
CA VAL A 827 21.23 15.20 -1.94
C VAL A 827 22.45 14.31 -2.22
N ASP A 828 22.49 13.11 -1.63
CA ASP A 828 23.57 12.13 -1.80
C ASP A 828 24.98 12.68 -1.46
N ALA A 829 25.05 13.66 -0.56
CA ALA A 829 26.28 14.19 0.00
C ALA A 829 26.54 13.62 1.41
N VAL A 830 27.79 13.71 1.85
CA VAL A 830 28.23 13.27 3.19
C VAL A 830 29.03 14.35 3.90
N ASN A 831 28.93 14.39 5.23
CA ASN A 831 29.79 15.17 6.10
C ASN A 831 30.14 14.37 7.36
N THR A 832 31.15 13.53 7.23
CA THR A 832 31.57 12.59 8.29
C THR A 832 32.14 13.30 9.51
N LYS A 833 32.79 14.46 9.34
CA LYS A 833 33.27 15.29 10.46
C LYS A 833 32.10 15.77 11.32
N LEU A 834 31.05 16.32 10.70
CA LEU A 834 29.87 16.76 11.43
C LEU A 834 29.14 15.58 12.07
N LEU A 835 29.03 14.44 11.36
CA LEU A 835 28.44 13.23 11.94
C LEU A 835 29.16 12.81 13.23
N LEU A 836 30.50 12.75 13.21
CA LEU A 836 31.31 12.39 14.38
C LEU A 836 31.18 13.40 15.52
N GLU A 837 31.06 14.69 15.20
CA GLU A 837 30.80 15.72 16.21
C GLU A 837 29.46 15.50 16.91
N VAL A 838 28.37 15.31 16.16
CA VAL A 838 27.03 15.15 16.72
C VAL A 838 26.86 13.81 17.43
N LEU A 839 27.50 12.75 16.92
CA LEU A 839 27.57 11.45 17.60
C LEU A 839 28.13 11.58 19.03
N ASN A 840 29.01 12.55 19.29
CA ASN A 840 29.69 12.72 20.58
C ASN A 840 29.25 13.98 21.34
N CYS A 841 28.08 14.56 20.99
CA CYS A 841 27.55 15.73 21.69
C CYS A 841 26.83 15.39 23.00
N ASP A 842 26.48 16.42 23.77
CA ASP A 842 25.79 16.36 25.05
C ASP A 842 24.29 16.02 24.94
N ASN A 843 23.63 16.43 23.85
CA ASN A 843 22.22 16.17 23.60
C ASN A 843 21.96 14.73 23.12
N HIS A 844 21.23 13.94 23.91
CA HIS A 844 20.98 12.53 23.62
C HIS A 844 20.07 12.29 22.40
N LEU A 845 19.09 13.17 22.14
CA LEU A 845 18.23 13.07 20.95
C LEU A 845 19.02 13.33 19.66
N ALA A 846 19.95 14.29 19.70
CA ALA A 846 20.89 14.52 18.60
C ALA A 846 21.83 13.30 18.40
N ARG A 847 22.37 12.71 19.48
CA ARG A 847 23.17 11.48 19.38
C ARG A 847 22.36 10.32 18.79
N ALA A 848 21.10 10.16 19.15
CA ALA A 848 20.22 9.11 18.62
C ALA A 848 19.96 9.32 17.11
N ALA A 849 19.61 10.54 16.69
CA ALA A 849 19.43 10.89 15.29
C ALA A 849 20.73 10.73 14.46
N ALA A 850 21.89 11.07 15.02
CA ALA A 850 23.19 10.83 14.39
C ALA A 850 23.52 9.34 14.30
N THR A 851 23.18 8.54 15.32
CA THR A 851 23.34 7.08 15.31
C THR A 851 22.45 6.43 14.25
N ARG A 852 21.25 6.99 14.02
CA ARG A 852 20.41 6.62 12.87
C ARG A 852 21.09 6.89 11.53
N GLN A 853 21.82 7.99 11.42
CA GLN A 853 22.57 8.31 10.21
C GLN A 853 23.78 7.41 10.01
N LEU A 854 24.44 6.96 11.08
CA LEU A 854 25.56 6.01 11.03
C LEU A 854 25.20 4.76 10.22
N ARG A 855 23.92 4.33 10.26
CA ARG A 855 23.38 3.24 9.42
C ARG A 855 23.75 3.36 7.95
N TYR A 856 23.70 4.59 7.43
CA TYR A 856 23.83 4.88 5.99
C TYR A 856 25.19 5.40 5.59
N TRP A 857 25.95 5.98 6.51
CA TRP A 857 27.28 6.56 6.25
C TRP A 857 28.41 5.73 6.87
N HIS A 858 28.14 4.51 7.34
CA HIS A 858 29.17 3.65 7.94
C HIS A 858 30.34 3.39 6.97
N SER A 859 30.06 3.22 5.68
CA SER A 859 31.07 3.00 4.63
C SER A 859 31.96 4.22 4.38
N ASP A 860 31.52 5.42 4.77
CA ASP A 860 32.28 6.66 4.61
C ASP A 860 33.17 6.97 5.82
N LEU A 861 33.07 6.19 6.89
CA LEU A 861 33.85 6.35 8.12
C LEU A 861 35.06 5.43 8.14
N LYS A 862 36.15 5.89 8.79
CA LYS A 862 37.35 5.07 8.99
C LYS A 862 37.11 3.89 9.95
N ASN A 863 36.44 4.14 11.08
CA ASN A 863 36.23 3.16 12.15
C ASN A 863 34.74 3.11 12.58
N PRO A 864 33.80 2.74 11.69
CA PRO A 864 32.36 2.77 11.99
C PRO A 864 31.97 1.87 13.16
N VAL A 865 32.63 0.71 13.32
CA VAL A 865 32.35 -0.24 14.41
C VAL A 865 32.77 0.34 15.77
N ALA A 866 33.87 1.10 15.84
CA ALA A 866 34.27 1.75 17.09
C ALA A 866 33.24 2.81 17.53
N GLU A 867 32.70 3.58 16.58
CA GLU A 867 31.61 4.52 16.87
C GLU A 867 30.32 3.78 17.26
N LEU A 868 29.99 2.67 16.58
CA LEU A 868 28.85 1.83 16.95
C LEU A 868 28.96 1.31 18.38
N LYS A 869 30.13 0.79 18.78
CA LYS A 869 30.40 0.28 20.13
C LYS A 869 30.25 1.36 21.20
N LYS A 870 30.69 2.60 20.92
CA LYS A 870 30.46 3.74 21.83
C LYS A 870 28.96 4.00 22.03
N ARG A 871 28.15 3.87 20.98
CA ARG A 871 26.69 4.09 21.05
C ARG A 871 25.96 2.92 21.72
N ALA A 872 26.43 1.69 21.53
CA ALA A 872 25.95 0.52 22.28
C ALA A 872 26.14 0.66 23.80
N ASN A 873 27.12 1.48 24.22
CA ASN A 873 27.41 1.81 25.62
C ASN A 873 26.99 3.24 26.01
N ASP A 874 26.16 3.93 25.22
CA ASP A 874 25.67 5.25 25.58
C ASP A 874 24.81 5.16 26.85
N LYS A 875 24.75 6.26 27.62
CA LYS A 875 23.92 6.35 28.83
C LYS A 875 22.42 6.31 28.52
N ASP A 876 22.02 6.82 27.36
CA ASP A 876 20.62 6.95 26.96
C ASP A 876 20.12 5.72 26.17
N GLY A 877 18.95 5.20 26.55
CA GLY A 877 18.35 4.01 25.95
C GLY A 877 18.01 4.15 24.46
N LYS A 878 17.60 5.34 23.99
CA LYS A 878 17.28 5.57 22.57
C LYS A 878 18.53 5.53 21.71
N VAL A 879 19.67 5.98 22.22
CA VAL A 879 20.95 5.87 21.50
C VAL A 879 21.38 4.41 21.37
N ARG A 880 21.27 3.61 22.45
CA ARG A 880 21.51 2.16 22.41
C ARG A 880 20.56 1.45 21.44
N LEU A 881 19.29 1.87 21.39
CA LEU A 881 18.28 1.34 20.45
C LEU A 881 18.71 1.60 19.01
N GLU A 882 19.10 2.84 18.70
CA GLU A 882 19.49 3.19 17.35
C GLU A 882 20.79 2.46 16.93
N ALA A 883 21.68 2.18 17.89
CA ALA A 883 22.90 1.38 17.70
C ALA A 883 22.60 -0.09 17.37
N ALA A 884 21.73 -0.74 18.14
CA ALA A 884 21.32 -2.13 17.87
C ALA A 884 20.79 -2.28 16.43
N ILE A 885 19.89 -1.36 16.03
CA ILE A 885 19.36 -1.34 14.67
C ILE A 885 20.45 -1.03 13.65
N ALA A 886 21.38 -0.12 13.95
CA ALA A 886 22.44 0.24 13.01
C ALA A 886 23.41 -0.89 12.70
N ALA A 887 23.68 -1.79 13.66
CA ALA A 887 24.44 -3.00 13.41
C ALA A 887 23.83 -3.83 12.27
N THR A 888 22.50 -3.88 12.17
CA THR A 888 21.82 -4.68 11.12
C THR A 888 22.06 -4.16 9.70
N TYR A 889 22.43 -2.88 9.54
CA TYR A 889 22.79 -2.28 8.24
C TYR A 889 24.28 -2.40 7.94
N ILE A 890 25.13 -2.43 8.98
CA ILE A 890 26.58 -2.68 8.84
C ILE A 890 26.82 -4.17 8.55
N GLY A 891 26.12 -5.06 9.25
CA GLY A 891 26.00 -6.48 8.91
C GLY A 891 27.27 -7.33 9.06
N THR A 892 28.32 -6.82 9.70
CA THR A 892 29.59 -7.55 9.95
C THR A 892 29.58 -8.27 11.30
N LYS A 893 30.46 -9.26 11.47
CA LYS A 893 30.68 -9.92 12.78
C LYS A 893 31.11 -8.89 13.83
N ASP A 894 32.04 -7.99 13.51
CA ASP A 894 32.48 -6.96 14.45
C ASP A 894 31.34 -6.00 14.87
N ALA A 895 30.39 -5.73 13.97
CA ALA A 895 29.21 -4.95 14.31
C ALA A 895 28.27 -5.69 15.27
N LEU A 896 28.11 -7.01 15.10
CA LEU A 896 27.43 -7.88 16.07
C LEU A 896 28.13 -7.81 17.42
N ASP A 897 29.43 -8.10 17.46
CA ASP A 897 30.25 -8.08 18.69
C ASP A 897 30.13 -6.72 19.42
N ALA A 898 30.12 -5.61 18.68
CA ALA A 898 29.97 -4.28 19.24
C ALA A 898 28.61 -4.02 19.89
N VAL A 899 27.50 -4.53 19.34
CA VAL A 899 26.15 -4.28 19.88
C VAL A 899 25.72 -5.27 20.97
N LEU A 900 26.46 -6.37 21.17
CA LEU A 900 26.23 -7.23 22.33
C LEU A 900 26.42 -6.48 23.66
N ASP A 901 27.24 -5.43 23.68
CA ASP A 901 27.40 -4.55 24.84
C ASP A 901 26.06 -3.97 25.33
N VAL A 902 25.04 -3.78 24.46
CA VAL A 902 23.69 -3.33 24.85
C VAL A 902 23.07 -4.26 25.90
N THR A 903 23.35 -5.57 25.85
CA THR A 903 22.82 -6.56 26.81
C THR A 903 23.33 -6.36 28.24
N ARG A 904 24.41 -5.58 28.42
CA ARG A 904 24.98 -5.23 29.73
C ARG A 904 24.30 -4.04 30.39
N HIS A 905 23.40 -3.37 29.67
CA HIS A 905 22.66 -2.20 30.14
C HIS A 905 21.19 -2.56 30.42
N PRO A 906 20.47 -1.78 31.25
CA PRO A 906 19.02 -1.91 31.38
C PRO A 906 18.34 -1.78 30.01
N THR A 907 17.43 -2.72 29.72
CA THR A 907 16.61 -2.69 28.49
C THR A 907 15.14 -2.68 28.86
N ASP A 908 14.47 -1.57 28.54
CA ASP A 908 13.01 -1.47 28.55
C ASP A 908 12.41 -2.10 27.28
N THR A 909 11.09 -2.01 27.13
CA THR A 909 10.31 -2.78 26.15
C THR A 909 10.76 -2.56 24.71
N HIS A 910 11.03 -1.30 24.31
CA HIS A 910 11.33 -0.95 22.92
C HIS A 910 12.79 -1.25 22.54
N LEU A 911 13.75 -0.96 23.42
CA LEU A 911 15.16 -1.34 23.23
C LEU A 911 15.30 -2.86 23.20
N LYS A 912 14.61 -3.58 24.08
CA LYS A 912 14.62 -5.03 24.08
C LYS A 912 14.07 -5.60 22.77
N TYR A 913 12.99 -5.03 22.23
CA TYR A 913 12.44 -5.42 20.94
C TYR A 913 13.41 -5.12 19.79
N ALA A 914 13.99 -3.91 19.75
CA ALA A 914 14.97 -3.51 18.75
C ALA A 914 16.21 -4.42 18.76
N MET A 915 16.69 -4.79 19.95
CA MET A 915 17.83 -5.71 20.10
C MET A 915 17.47 -7.13 19.65
N ALA A 916 16.31 -7.66 20.06
CA ALA A 916 15.87 -9.00 19.67
C ALA A 916 15.68 -9.13 18.15
N THR A 917 15.06 -8.12 17.52
CA THR A 917 14.89 -8.06 16.07
C THR A 917 16.22 -7.86 15.35
N SER A 918 17.15 -7.10 15.92
CA SER A 918 18.49 -6.92 15.36
C SER A 918 19.30 -8.23 15.36
N LEU A 919 19.30 -8.97 16.48
CA LEU A 919 19.90 -10.31 16.55
C LEU A 919 19.22 -11.31 15.60
N GLY A 920 17.91 -11.13 15.38
CA GLY A 920 17.09 -11.95 14.49
C GLY A 920 17.28 -11.66 12.99
N ALA A 921 17.73 -10.44 12.64
CA ALA A 921 17.92 -9.97 11.27
C ALA A 921 18.93 -10.84 10.51
N GLU A 922 18.71 -11.06 9.22
CA GLU A 922 19.55 -11.94 8.40
C GLU A 922 21.03 -11.53 8.41
N SER A 923 21.28 -10.22 8.36
CA SER A 923 22.62 -9.65 8.29
C SER A 923 23.48 -9.96 9.53
N LEU A 924 22.87 -10.12 10.71
CA LEU A 924 23.55 -10.45 11.96
C LEU A 924 23.40 -11.94 12.33
N ALA A 925 22.23 -12.52 12.10
CA ALA A 925 21.94 -13.91 12.45
C ALA A 925 22.89 -14.92 11.80
N ARG A 926 23.37 -14.62 10.59
CA ARG A 926 24.33 -15.47 9.87
C ARG A 926 25.67 -15.66 10.58
N HIS A 927 26.02 -14.79 11.53
CA HIS A 927 27.30 -14.85 12.24
C HIS A 927 27.26 -15.72 13.50
N TRP A 928 26.07 -15.95 14.08
CA TRP A 928 25.92 -16.65 15.37
C TRP A 928 24.96 -17.83 15.34
N ARG A 929 23.95 -17.83 14.47
CA ARG A 929 22.92 -18.89 14.46
C ARG A 929 23.49 -20.18 13.87
N GLY A 930 23.53 -21.23 14.68
CA GLY A 930 24.12 -22.52 14.30
C GLY A 930 25.66 -22.54 14.40
N ASN A 931 26.26 -21.54 15.07
CA ASN A 931 27.68 -21.49 15.37
C ASN A 931 27.89 -21.70 16.88
N ASP A 932 28.08 -22.96 17.27
CA ASP A 932 28.19 -23.35 18.68
C ASP A 932 29.44 -22.76 19.36
N GLU A 933 30.54 -22.61 18.62
CA GLU A 933 31.77 -21.98 19.12
C GLU A 933 31.52 -20.51 19.47
N TYR A 934 30.90 -19.75 18.57
CA TYR A 934 30.58 -18.34 18.81
C TYR A 934 29.58 -18.16 19.96
N LEU A 935 28.59 -19.06 20.09
CA LEU A 935 27.63 -19.03 21.20
C LEU A 935 28.26 -19.40 22.56
N ALA A 936 29.31 -20.22 22.58
CA ALA A 936 30.06 -20.52 23.79
C ALA A 936 30.87 -19.30 24.28
N GLU A 937 31.40 -18.50 23.35
CA GLU A 937 32.07 -17.22 23.66
C GLU A 937 31.09 -16.10 24.04
N HIS A 938 29.87 -16.14 23.49
CA HIS A 938 28.83 -15.13 23.68
C HIS A 938 27.50 -15.71 24.22
N PRO A 939 27.50 -16.31 25.42
CA PRO A 939 26.29 -16.92 26.00
C PRO A 939 25.17 -15.90 26.26
N GLU A 940 25.49 -14.61 26.35
CA GLU A 940 24.53 -13.51 26.50
C GLU A 940 23.50 -13.44 25.37
N ILE A 941 23.83 -13.84 24.14
CA ILE A 941 22.88 -13.88 23.01
C ILE A 941 21.74 -14.83 23.36
N ASP A 942 22.11 -16.03 23.77
CA ASP A 942 21.19 -17.13 24.02
C ASP A 942 20.34 -16.86 25.27
N GLN A 943 20.96 -16.30 26.31
CA GLN A 943 20.27 -15.83 27.51
C GLN A 943 19.25 -14.72 27.19
N PHE A 944 19.66 -13.72 26.39
CA PHE A 944 18.80 -12.61 26.00
C PHE A 944 17.61 -13.10 25.16
N MET A 945 17.85 -13.92 24.13
CA MET A 945 16.79 -14.43 23.26
C MET A 945 15.82 -15.34 24.01
N LYS A 946 16.30 -16.20 24.91
CA LYS A 946 15.44 -17.03 25.78
C LYS A 946 14.59 -16.16 26.71
N ALA A 947 15.18 -15.12 27.31
CA ALA A 947 14.46 -14.18 28.17
C ALA A 947 13.38 -13.40 27.40
N PHE A 948 13.70 -12.91 26.19
CA PHE A 948 12.75 -12.24 25.30
C PHE A 948 11.57 -13.15 24.94
N VAL A 949 11.84 -14.38 24.51
CA VAL A 949 10.80 -15.36 24.15
C VAL A 949 9.95 -15.75 25.37
N LYS A 950 10.55 -15.87 26.56
CA LYS A 950 9.81 -16.16 27.80
C LYS A 950 8.89 -14.99 28.18
N GLN A 951 9.37 -13.75 28.04
CA GLN A 951 8.58 -12.55 28.32
C GLN A 951 7.43 -12.38 27.33
N SER A 952 7.67 -12.65 26.03
CA SER A 952 6.62 -12.60 24.99
C SER A 952 5.58 -13.72 25.12
N LYS A 953 5.84 -14.73 25.96
CA LYS A 953 4.92 -15.84 26.29
C LYS A 953 4.13 -15.64 27.59
N ARG A 954 4.20 -14.48 28.26
CA ARG A 954 3.44 -14.24 29.50
C ARG A 954 1.94 -14.45 29.25
N LYS A 955 1.34 -15.37 30.02
CA LYS A 955 -0.05 -15.82 29.91
C LYS A 955 -1.05 -14.69 30.15
N ALA A 956 -2.16 -14.76 29.42
CA ALA A 956 -3.36 -14.00 29.67
C ALA A 956 -3.92 -14.27 31.08
N GLY A 957 -3.88 -13.26 31.93
CA GLY A 957 -4.60 -13.16 33.22
C GLY A 957 -4.23 -14.20 34.28
N SER A 958 -3.62 -13.73 35.38
CA SER A 958 -3.85 -14.34 36.68
C SER A 958 -5.27 -13.96 37.11
N THR A 959 -6.19 -14.92 37.22
CA THR A 959 -7.42 -14.69 37.96
C THR A 959 -7.07 -14.73 39.44
N THR A 960 -7.22 -13.61 40.16
CA THR A 960 -7.32 -13.62 41.62
C THR A 960 -8.56 -14.42 42.00
N ARG A 961 -8.37 -15.68 42.34
CA ARG A 961 -9.43 -16.61 42.76
C ARG A 961 -9.82 -16.27 44.20
N ASN A 962 -11.05 -15.79 44.40
CA ASN A 962 -11.59 -15.58 45.75
C ASN A 962 -12.28 -16.87 46.28
N ALA A 963 -12.71 -16.88 47.54
CA ALA A 963 -13.33 -18.05 48.18
C ALA A 963 -14.64 -18.50 47.49
N ALA A 964 -15.45 -17.55 47.01
CA ALA A 964 -16.70 -17.84 46.30
C ALA A 964 -16.45 -18.51 44.93
N ASP A 965 -15.44 -18.02 44.21
CA ASP A 965 -14.96 -18.62 42.97
C ASP A 965 -14.42 -20.03 43.19
N ALA A 966 -13.71 -20.26 44.30
CA ALA A 966 -13.23 -21.58 44.66
C ALA A 966 -14.39 -22.55 44.97
N ALA A 967 -15.40 -22.09 45.70
CA ALA A 967 -16.60 -22.87 46.00
C ALA A 967 -17.40 -23.23 44.72
N PHE A 968 -17.58 -22.27 43.80
CA PHE A 968 -18.25 -22.52 42.53
C PHE A 968 -17.47 -23.53 41.66
N ASP A 969 -16.15 -23.40 41.61
CA ASP A 969 -15.27 -24.26 40.80
C ASP A 969 -15.22 -25.71 41.33
N ASN A 970 -15.65 -25.98 42.57
CA ASN A 970 -15.66 -27.31 43.20
C ASN A 970 -16.98 -28.09 43.00
N GLN A 971 -17.95 -27.56 42.22
CA GLN A 971 -19.21 -28.25 41.94
C GLN A 971 -19.01 -29.53 41.10
N LYS A 972 -19.64 -30.64 41.51
CA LYS A 972 -19.47 -31.97 40.88
C LYS A 972 -19.80 -32.04 39.38
N ASN A 973 -20.63 -31.14 38.85
CA ASN A 973 -21.09 -31.13 37.45
C ASN A 973 -20.60 -29.91 36.65
N LEU A 974 -19.50 -29.26 37.07
CA LEU A 974 -18.96 -28.09 36.39
C LEU A 974 -18.47 -28.39 34.97
N LYS A 975 -18.95 -27.63 33.97
CA LYS A 975 -18.37 -27.59 32.64
C LYS A 975 -17.36 -26.44 32.55
N THR A 976 -16.10 -26.73 32.24
CA THR A 976 -15.12 -25.70 31.87
C THR A 976 -15.08 -25.56 30.36
N VAL A 977 -15.15 -24.32 29.86
CA VAL A 977 -15.09 -23.96 28.45
C VAL A 977 -14.08 -22.84 28.28
N THR A 978 -13.12 -23.00 27.38
CA THR A 978 -12.22 -21.90 26.99
C THR A 978 -12.61 -21.43 25.61
N VAL A 979 -12.91 -20.14 25.50
CA VAL A 979 -13.14 -19.44 24.24
C VAL A 979 -12.03 -18.41 24.11
N SER A 980 -11.33 -18.38 22.98
CA SER A 980 -10.28 -17.40 22.71
C SER A 980 -10.57 -16.66 21.41
N CYS A 981 -9.93 -15.52 21.19
CA CYS A 981 -9.99 -14.82 19.90
C CYS A 981 -8.96 -15.41 18.93
N VAL A 982 -9.33 -15.60 17.66
CA VAL A 982 -8.37 -15.93 16.61
C VAL A 982 -7.72 -14.61 16.17
N PRO A 983 -6.42 -14.39 16.43
CA PRO A 983 -5.77 -13.10 16.20
C PRO A 983 -6.01 -12.58 14.78
N GLU A 984 -6.41 -11.32 14.66
CA GLU A 984 -6.63 -10.58 13.41
C GLU A 984 -7.66 -11.20 12.44
N ARG A 985 -8.46 -12.17 12.90
CA ARG A 985 -9.51 -12.80 12.07
C ARG A 985 -10.94 -12.40 12.47
N MET A 986 -11.12 -11.69 13.59
CA MET A 986 -12.44 -11.37 14.17
C MET A 986 -13.32 -12.63 14.32
N LEU A 987 -12.75 -13.69 14.90
CA LEU A 987 -13.43 -14.98 15.12
C LEU A 987 -13.15 -15.46 16.54
N PHE A 988 -14.12 -16.16 17.12
CA PHE A 988 -13.85 -17.02 18.29
C PHE A 988 -13.21 -18.33 17.84
N THR A 989 -12.30 -18.88 18.65
CA THR A 989 -11.68 -20.20 18.42
C THR A 989 -12.70 -21.33 18.48
N LEU A 990 -13.71 -21.19 19.34
CA LEU A 990 -14.81 -22.13 19.51
C LEU A 990 -16.07 -21.54 18.89
N LYS A 991 -16.73 -22.29 18.00
CA LYS A 991 -18.00 -21.87 17.37
C LYS A 991 -19.24 -22.47 18.04
N ARG A 992 -19.05 -23.56 18.80
CA ARG A 992 -20.13 -24.33 19.42
C ARG A 992 -19.61 -25.04 20.67
N PHE A 993 -20.37 -25.00 21.75
CA PHE A 993 -20.21 -25.89 22.89
C PHE A 993 -21.55 -26.32 23.46
N GLU A 994 -21.58 -27.44 24.16
CA GLU A 994 -22.79 -28.04 24.72
C GLU A 994 -22.74 -28.12 26.25
N VAL A 995 -23.89 -27.87 26.89
CA VAL A 995 -24.12 -27.96 28.33
C VAL A 995 -25.51 -28.54 28.60
N LYS A 996 -25.74 -29.10 29.79
CA LYS A 996 -27.08 -29.53 30.23
C LYS A 996 -27.85 -28.35 30.83
N ALA A 997 -29.17 -28.37 30.76
CA ALA A 997 -30.02 -27.42 31.47
C ALA A 997 -29.62 -27.30 32.97
N GLY A 998 -29.42 -26.07 33.45
CA GLY A 998 -29.02 -25.79 34.84
C GLY A 998 -27.58 -26.16 35.22
N GLN A 999 -26.77 -26.69 34.30
CA GLN A 999 -25.39 -27.08 34.57
C GLN A 999 -24.52 -25.88 34.96
N ALA A 1000 -23.66 -26.03 35.97
CA ALA A 1000 -22.66 -25.01 36.28
C ALA A 1000 -21.61 -24.90 35.16
N VAL A 1001 -21.31 -23.69 34.72
CA VAL A 1001 -20.37 -23.39 33.62
C VAL A 1001 -19.31 -22.40 34.11
N LYS A 1002 -18.05 -22.76 33.88
CA LYS A 1002 -16.88 -21.89 33.99
C LYS A 1002 -16.38 -21.59 32.58
N LEU A 1003 -16.67 -20.39 32.08
CA LEU A 1003 -16.21 -19.95 30.77
C LEU A 1003 -14.99 -19.04 30.94
N ILE A 1004 -13.86 -19.43 30.36
CA ILE A 1004 -12.64 -18.63 30.29
C ILE A 1004 -12.62 -17.96 28.93
N PHE A 1005 -12.63 -16.63 28.89
CA PHE A 1005 -12.49 -15.86 27.67
C PHE A 1005 -11.10 -15.22 27.61
N GLU A 1006 -10.38 -15.45 26.51
CA GLU A 1006 -9.01 -14.95 26.30
C GLU A 1006 -8.95 -14.07 25.04
N ASN A 1007 -8.26 -12.93 25.13
CA ASN A 1007 -8.02 -12.07 23.98
C ASN A 1007 -6.53 -11.93 23.64
N PRO A 1008 -5.96 -12.75 22.74
CA PRO A 1008 -4.61 -12.56 22.19
C PRO A 1008 -4.51 -11.49 21.09
N ASP A 1009 -5.63 -10.87 20.70
CA ASP A 1009 -5.73 -9.92 19.60
C ASP A 1009 -5.42 -8.49 20.05
N VAL A 1010 -4.82 -7.67 19.19
CA VAL A 1010 -4.59 -6.23 19.49
C VAL A 1010 -5.93 -5.51 19.63
N THR A 1011 -6.86 -5.87 18.74
CA THR A 1011 -8.23 -5.38 18.81
C THR A 1011 -8.91 -5.91 20.08
N GLN A 1012 -9.61 -5.03 20.78
CA GLN A 1012 -10.31 -5.41 22.01
C GLN A 1012 -11.59 -6.18 21.67
N HIS A 1013 -11.87 -7.22 22.45
CA HIS A 1013 -13.05 -8.07 22.28
C HIS A 1013 -13.75 -8.33 23.61
N ASN A 1014 -15.05 -8.58 23.54
CA ASN A 1014 -15.86 -9.07 24.65
C ASN A 1014 -16.63 -10.31 24.18
N LEU A 1015 -17.24 -11.03 25.12
CA LEU A 1015 -18.15 -12.14 24.85
C LEU A 1015 -19.45 -11.90 25.60
N VAL A 1016 -20.56 -11.88 24.85
CA VAL A 1016 -21.91 -11.62 25.37
C VAL A 1016 -22.81 -12.79 24.99
N ILE A 1017 -23.33 -13.52 25.97
CA ILE A 1017 -24.29 -14.62 25.80
C ILE A 1017 -25.70 -14.04 25.87
N VAL A 1018 -26.55 -14.37 24.90
CA VAL A 1018 -27.88 -13.76 24.74
C VAL A 1018 -28.99 -14.81 24.58
N GLU A 1019 -30.24 -14.38 24.76
CA GLU A 1019 -31.41 -15.23 24.53
C GLU A 1019 -31.52 -15.70 23.06
N PRO A 1020 -32.13 -16.88 22.78
CA PRO A 1020 -32.37 -17.35 21.43
C PRO A 1020 -33.12 -16.31 20.57
N GLY A 1021 -32.63 -16.03 19.36
CA GLY A 1021 -33.23 -15.06 18.43
C GLY A 1021 -32.86 -13.58 18.66
N SER A 1022 -32.16 -13.23 19.74
CA SER A 1022 -31.87 -11.84 20.10
C SER A 1022 -30.51 -11.29 19.62
N ALA A 1023 -29.65 -12.14 19.04
CA ALA A 1023 -28.27 -11.79 18.67
C ALA A 1023 -28.15 -10.54 17.79
N MET A 1024 -29.05 -10.39 16.80
CA MET A 1024 -29.06 -9.23 15.92
C MET A 1024 -29.42 -7.93 16.66
N GLN A 1025 -30.42 -7.99 17.55
CA GLN A 1025 -30.86 -6.82 18.32
C GLN A 1025 -29.75 -6.34 19.25
N VAL A 1026 -29.17 -7.25 20.03
CA VAL A 1026 -28.08 -6.93 20.98
C VAL A 1026 -26.83 -6.48 20.22
N GLY A 1027 -26.46 -7.16 19.14
CA GLY A 1027 -25.32 -6.77 18.31
C GLY A 1027 -25.49 -5.39 17.68
N MET A 1028 -26.69 -5.05 17.19
CA MET A 1028 -26.97 -3.72 16.64
C MET A 1028 -26.94 -2.64 17.72
N ALA A 1029 -27.49 -2.91 18.91
CA ALA A 1029 -27.40 -1.97 20.02
C ALA A 1029 -25.93 -1.70 20.42
N GLY A 1030 -25.08 -2.74 20.44
CA GLY A 1030 -23.64 -2.59 20.63
C GLY A 1030 -22.96 -1.72 19.56
N ASN A 1031 -23.37 -1.83 18.28
CA ASN A 1031 -22.87 -0.95 17.22
C ASN A 1031 -23.23 0.52 17.48
N LEU A 1032 -24.46 0.82 17.90
CA LEU A 1032 -24.94 2.19 18.11
C LEU A 1032 -24.21 2.89 19.26
N MET A 1033 -23.66 2.14 20.22
CA MET A 1033 -22.82 2.69 21.29
C MET A 1033 -21.52 3.34 20.76
N ALA A 1034 -21.12 3.11 19.51
CA ALA A 1034 -20.01 3.82 18.86
C ALA A 1034 -20.24 5.34 18.75
N ALA A 1035 -21.49 5.79 18.69
CA ALA A 1035 -21.85 7.21 18.69
C ALA A 1035 -21.83 7.84 20.11
N GLN A 1036 -21.58 7.04 21.15
CA GLN A 1036 -21.53 7.48 22.54
C GLN A 1036 -20.08 7.65 23.03
N LYS A 1037 -19.77 8.77 23.69
CA LYS A 1037 -18.42 9.07 24.20
C LYS A 1037 -17.92 8.05 25.23
N ASP A 1038 -18.84 7.46 26.01
CA ASP A 1038 -18.59 6.52 27.09
C ASP A 1038 -18.72 5.04 26.68
N GLY A 1039 -18.93 4.73 25.39
CA GLY A 1039 -19.11 3.35 24.91
C GLY A 1039 -17.99 2.39 25.32
N VAL A 1040 -16.72 2.84 25.26
CA VAL A 1040 -15.55 2.07 25.73
C VAL A 1040 -15.59 1.84 27.25
N LYS A 1041 -15.98 2.87 28.03
CA LYS A 1041 -16.12 2.76 29.50
C LYS A 1041 -17.21 1.76 29.88
N LYS A 1042 -18.26 1.67 29.06
CA LYS A 1042 -19.35 0.68 29.18
C LYS A 1042 -19.01 -0.68 28.54
N HIS A 1043 -17.76 -0.90 28.13
CA HIS A 1043 -17.30 -2.14 27.50
C HIS A 1043 -18.09 -2.56 26.24
N PHE A 1044 -18.78 -1.61 25.60
CA PHE A 1044 -19.75 -1.86 24.52
C PHE A 1044 -20.82 -2.91 24.87
N ILE A 1045 -21.23 -2.99 26.13
CA ILE A 1045 -22.34 -3.83 26.57
C ILE A 1045 -23.62 -2.97 26.56
N PRO A 1046 -24.56 -3.18 25.63
CA PRO A 1046 -25.78 -2.39 25.59
C PRO A 1046 -26.71 -2.75 26.73
N GLU A 1047 -27.50 -1.78 27.19
CA GLU A 1047 -28.55 -2.03 28.19
C GLU A 1047 -29.67 -2.85 27.53
N SER A 1048 -29.78 -4.13 27.88
CA SER A 1048 -30.79 -5.04 27.35
C SER A 1048 -31.05 -6.19 28.33
N ASP A 1049 -32.33 -6.49 28.55
CA ASP A 1049 -32.83 -7.66 29.29
C ASP A 1049 -32.53 -8.99 28.58
N LYS A 1050 -32.09 -8.96 27.32
CA LYS A 1050 -31.75 -10.13 26.50
C LYS A 1050 -30.32 -10.65 26.69
N ILE A 1051 -29.50 -9.93 27.45
CA ILE A 1051 -28.13 -10.35 27.79
C ILE A 1051 -28.17 -11.22 29.04
N LEU A 1052 -27.70 -12.46 28.93
CA LEU A 1052 -27.67 -13.41 30.03
C LEU A 1052 -26.38 -13.29 30.84
N HIS A 1053 -25.25 -13.29 30.15
CA HIS A 1053 -23.91 -13.18 30.75
C HIS A 1053 -22.99 -12.43 29.80
N HIS A 1054 -22.01 -11.70 30.34
CA HIS A 1054 -21.02 -11.02 29.52
C HIS A 1054 -19.68 -10.88 30.23
N THR A 1055 -18.61 -10.76 29.46
CA THR A 1055 -17.30 -10.29 29.94
C THR A 1055 -17.23 -8.77 29.86
N LYS A 1056 -16.18 -8.20 30.44
CA LYS A 1056 -15.67 -6.87 30.10
C LYS A 1056 -15.04 -6.91 28.70
N LEU A 1057 -14.71 -5.71 28.22
CA LEU A 1057 -13.94 -5.53 27.00
C LEU A 1057 -12.46 -5.80 27.30
N LEU A 1058 -11.94 -6.93 26.81
CA LEU A 1058 -10.59 -7.41 27.10
C LEU A 1058 -9.55 -6.75 26.19
N LYS A 1059 -8.45 -6.30 26.80
CA LYS A 1059 -7.25 -5.83 26.09
C LYS A 1059 -6.43 -7.02 25.56
N GLN A 1060 -5.46 -6.75 24.70
CA GLN A 1060 -4.52 -7.75 24.23
C GLN A 1060 -3.84 -8.48 25.40
N ASP A 1061 -3.69 -9.79 25.25
CA ASP A 1061 -3.09 -10.72 26.20
C ASP A 1061 -3.73 -10.66 27.60
N THR A 1062 -5.05 -10.38 27.67
CA THR A 1062 -5.84 -10.46 28.91
C THR A 1062 -6.94 -11.51 28.82
N SER A 1063 -7.42 -11.97 29.99
CA SER A 1063 -8.48 -12.98 30.10
C SER A 1063 -9.46 -12.63 31.22
N GLU A 1064 -10.67 -13.17 31.12
CA GLU A 1064 -11.71 -13.07 32.16
C GLU A 1064 -12.48 -14.39 32.27
N VAL A 1065 -12.95 -14.71 33.49
CA VAL A 1065 -13.68 -15.94 33.77
C VAL A 1065 -15.11 -15.62 34.18
N LEU A 1066 -16.08 -16.17 33.45
CA LEU A 1066 -17.50 -16.16 33.81
C LEU A 1066 -17.87 -17.45 34.52
N ARG A 1067 -18.64 -17.33 35.60
CA ARG A 1067 -19.19 -18.43 36.37
C ARG A 1067 -20.71 -18.28 36.42
N PHE A 1068 -21.42 -19.21 35.78
CA PHE A 1068 -22.88 -19.13 35.68
C PHE A 1068 -23.53 -20.51 35.60
N LYS A 1069 -24.84 -20.59 35.84
CA LYS A 1069 -25.61 -21.80 35.53
C LYS A 1069 -26.21 -21.65 34.14
N ALA A 1070 -26.07 -22.69 33.32
CA ALA A 1070 -26.72 -22.75 32.02
C ALA A 1070 -28.24 -22.55 32.18
N PRO A 1071 -28.91 -21.88 31.22
CA PRO A 1071 -30.35 -21.72 31.22
C PRO A 1071 -31.09 -23.04 31.47
N SER A 1072 -32.22 -23.00 32.18
CA SER A 1072 -33.03 -24.19 32.45
C SER A 1072 -33.83 -24.67 31.23
N LYS A 1073 -34.06 -23.79 30.25
CA LYS A 1073 -34.77 -24.09 29.01
C LYS A 1073 -33.79 -24.60 27.94
N PRO A 1074 -33.96 -25.83 27.41
CA PRO A 1074 -33.18 -26.31 26.27
C PRO A 1074 -33.30 -25.37 25.07
N GLY A 1075 -32.22 -25.21 24.33
CA GLY A 1075 -32.19 -24.28 23.20
C GLY A 1075 -30.78 -23.91 22.75
N THR A 1076 -30.72 -23.11 21.68
CA THR A 1076 -29.47 -22.57 21.14
C THR A 1076 -29.34 -21.12 21.56
N TYR A 1077 -28.40 -20.85 22.47
CA TYR A 1077 -28.11 -19.53 23.02
C TYR A 1077 -26.89 -18.95 22.32
N PRO A 1078 -27.04 -17.92 21.49
CA PRO A 1078 -25.91 -17.30 20.82
C PRO A 1078 -24.97 -16.62 21.81
N TYR A 1079 -23.69 -16.61 21.51
CA TYR A 1079 -22.74 -15.66 22.09
C TYR A 1079 -22.02 -14.90 20.99
N LEU A 1080 -21.80 -13.61 21.22
CA LEU A 1080 -21.28 -12.67 20.22
C LEU A 1080 -20.35 -11.64 20.87
N CYS A 1081 -19.47 -11.03 20.06
CA CYS A 1081 -18.73 -9.85 20.46
C CYS A 1081 -19.52 -8.58 20.10
N THR A 1082 -19.92 -7.78 21.09
CA THR A 1082 -20.66 -6.52 20.89
C THR A 1082 -19.76 -5.30 20.64
N TYR A 1083 -18.44 -5.48 20.57
CA TYR A 1083 -17.56 -4.42 20.09
C TYR A 1083 -18.04 -3.97 18.68
N PRO A 1084 -18.16 -2.66 18.42
CA PRO A 1084 -18.84 -2.15 17.24
C PRO A 1084 -18.35 -2.79 15.93
N GLY A 1085 -19.26 -3.48 15.24
CA GLY A 1085 -19.03 -4.15 13.96
C GLY A 1085 -18.55 -5.61 14.03
N HIS A 1086 -18.34 -6.20 15.23
CA HIS A 1086 -17.77 -7.55 15.36
C HIS A 1086 -18.79 -8.69 15.33
N TRP A 1087 -19.95 -8.54 16.01
CA TRP A 1087 -20.97 -9.58 16.25
C TRP A 1087 -21.43 -10.36 15.00
N VAL A 1088 -21.25 -9.75 13.84
CA VAL A 1088 -21.56 -10.27 12.51
C VAL A 1088 -20.86 -11.58 12.19
N ILE A 1089 -19.56 -11.59 12.48
CA ILE A 1089 -18.63 -12.65 12.09
C ILE A 1089 -18.12 -13.33 13.36
N MET A 1090 -17.94 -12.55 14.44
CA MET A 1090 -17.45 -13.01 15.73
C MET A 1090 -18.61 -13.44 16.63
N GLN A 1091 -19.16 -14.62 16.32
CA GLN A 1091 -20.25 -15.25 17.06
C GLN A 1091 -20.09 -16.78 17.11
N GLY A 1092 -20.70 -17.39 18.11
CA GLY A 1092 -20.83 -18.83 18.27
C GLY A 1092 -22.10 -19.18 19.04
N VAL A 1093 -22.29 -20.46 19.36
CA VAL A 1093 -23.50 -20.92 20.06
C VAL A 1093 -23.21 -21.82 21.26
N MET A 1094 -23.90 -21.57 22.36
CA MET A 1094 -24.04 -22.50 23.47
C MET A 1094 -25.33 -23.29 23.28
N VAL A 1095 -25.22 -24.61 23.16
CA VAL A 1095 -26.38 -25.51 23.04
C VAL A 1095 -26.69 -26.08 24.41
N VAL A 1096 -27.85 -25.72 24.94
CA VAL A 1096 -28.39 -26.27 26.19
C VAL A 1096 -29.27 -27.46 25.83
N LYS A 1097 -28.88 -28.65 26.30
CA LYS A 1097 -29.62 -29.90 26.13
C LYS A 1097 -30.52 -30.20 27.32
#